data_AF-A0A9D8X9F0-F1
#
_entry.id   AF-A0A9D8X9F0-F1
#
_cell.length_a   1.000
_cell.length_b   1.000
_cell.length_c   1.000
_cell.angle_alpha   90.00
_cell.angle_beta   90.00
_cell.angle_gamma   90.00
#
_symmetry.space_group_name_H-M   'P 1'
#
loop_
_entity.id
_entity.type
_entity.pdbx_description
1 polymer ?
#
loop_
_entity_poly.entity_id
_entity_poly.type
_entity_poly.pdbx_seq_one_letter_code
_entity_poly.pdbx_strand_id
1 'polypeptide(L)'
;MRRENTKFFARALREVATKVLMVAMVISMAAVAGCSEDPTNGEENKQEQGQGGDYTNGVQLPEESSKKCGPNQSLIKFNIKTSAGYKLEVDNSDMLIVRMNSAADKGGSFSVEVEVTQNKTGAERKGNLFITVNGYSRTKVMEITQTAGATDEVVKWVDQRLQDEYYWLDEYKEKLNTFDYTLAYDKFLSTSLLSMTTNMEDGYVSGGTRYLYSYITRESATRADDDRMENSFGILIAGRYFGGSNNTAIFVVEHVYPGSPAANAGLKRGDTISKVDGNTIPTPYVNGVYNEANAIQFATQRSKLESGTGSITIEGETYDKQTQKDIVYRKSLTAADYLPSPVAHYTVLEFDEAVAKVINPDGKKIGYLSYLGFESEYDAELIEAMEYLAAKGITDLILDLRVNGGGSVNTSTMLGSMLLSEEYVGKTYATLKRNPKNKLFPAEYLNDDCLITKNGLGDELAFKDLPNLDLPELWVIASNSTASASEMVIKGLEGLDVPVHIVGKTTNGKNCGMDVMEKTFGSYIYTYAPITFMNFNAKGDNDYADGIKPQVNFDDYWNESNIQSSYQTYQCYVFPMPMNEWAELNIEINENGGMSFSGDFILLETVSNIGRGKSMLKNSSAASELGFKPTEMMTTRAAEAKMVYDANIIPQNRAYGATLTEAEREALRANRE
;
A
#
# COMPACT_ATOMS: atom_id res chain seq x y z
N MET A 1 -13.58 -39.26 -13.46
CA MET A 1 -14.35 -38.27 -12.66
C MET A 1 -13.48 -37.34 -11.80
N ARG A 2 -12.54 -37.81 -10.94
CA ARG A 2 -11.69 -36.87 -10.15
C ARG A 2 -10.63 -36.07 -10.93
N ARG A 3 -10.19 -36.51 -12.12
CA ARG A 3 -9.21 -35.79 -12.97
C ARG A 3 -9.84 -34.80 -13.97
N GLU A 4 -11.14 -34.88 -14.22
CA GLU A 4 -11.83 -33.94 -15.11
C GLU A 4 -12.36 -32.71 -14.36
N ASN A 5 -12.74 -32.86 -13.08
CA ASN A 5 -13.15 -31.73 -12.25
C ASN A 5 -12.00 -30.73 -11.98
N THR A 6 -10.75 -31.19 -11.89
CA THR A 6 -9.58 -30.31 -11.69
C THR A 6 -9.24 -29.49 -12.94
N LYS A 7 -9.46 -30.07 -14.14
CA LYS A 7 -9.26 -29.37 -15.42
C LYS A 7 -10.39 -28.37 -15.72
N PHE A 8 -11.61 -28.65 -15.24
CA PHE A 8 -12.74 -27.72 -15.33
C PHE A 8 -12.56 -26.52 -14.38
N PHE A 9 -12.11 -26.75 -13.14
CA PHE A 9 -11.79 -25.68 -12.18
C PHE A 9 -10.64 -24.77 -12.64
N ALA A 10 -9.56 -25.34 -13.20
CA ALA A 10 -8.44 -24.55 -13.71
C ALA A 10 -8.79 -23.73 -14.97
N ARG A 11 -9.77 -24.17 -15.76
CA ARG A 11 -10.27 -23.45 -16.94
C ARG A 11 -11.23 -22.33 -16.55
N ALA A 12 -12.08 -22.56 -15.54
CA ALA A 12 -12.94 -21.54 -14.94
C ALA A 12 -12.14 -20.44 -14.24
N LEU A 13 -11.05 -20.78 -13.52
CA LEU A 13 -10.14 -19.80 -12.90
C LEU A 13 -9.39 -18.94 -13.93
N ARG A 14 -9.02 -19.50 -15.09
CA ARG A 14 -8.42 -18.72 -16.19
C ARG A 14 -9.42 -17.78 -16.86
N GLU A 15 -10.65 -18.21 -17.11
CA GLU A 15 -11.69 -17.34 -17.69
C GLU A 15 -12.16 -16.23 -16.72
N VAL A 16 -12.11 -16.48 -15.41
CA VAL A 16 -12.40 -15.48 -14.38
C VAL A 16 -11.25 -14.47 -14.26
N ALA A 17 -9.99 -14.90 -14.25
CA ALA A 17 -8.84 -13.99 -14.20
C ALA A 17 -8.77 -13.04 -15.42
N THR A 18 -9.15 -13.50 -16.61
CA THR A 18 -9.23 -12.65 -17.81
C THR A 18 -10.41 -11.66 -17.77
N LYS A 19 -11.50 -12.00 -17.08
CA LYS A 19 -12.68 -11.12 -16.91
C LYS A 19 -12.52 -10.12 -15.77
N VAL A 20 -11.84 -10.48 -14.68
CA VAL A 20 -11.45 -9.56 -13.59
C VAL A 20 -10.53 -8.46 -14.12
N LEU A 21 -9.65 -8.76 -15.08
CA LEU A 21 -8.82 -7.75 -15.75
C LEU A 21 -9.62 -6.80 -16.65
N MET A 22 -10.71 -7.27 -17.27
CA MET A 22 -11.63 -6.38 -18.02
C MET A 22 -12.45 -5.49 -17.09
N VAL A 23 -12.85 -5.96 -15.92
CA VAL A 23 -13.66 -5.15 -14.98
C VAL A 23 -12.81 -4.11 -14.24
N ALA A 24 -11.53 -4.41 -13.93
CA ALA A 24 -10.59 -3.41 -13.41
C ALA A 24 -10.24 -2.29 -14.43
N MET A 25 -10.42 -2.54 -15.73
CA MET A 25 -10.29 -1.51 -16.78
C MET A 25 -11.61 -0.76 -17.09
N VAL A 26 -12.77 -1.26 -16.65
CA VAL A 26 -14.08 -0.69 -17.01
C VAL A 26 -14.67 0.25 -15.93
N ILE A 27 -14.12 0.31 -14.72
CA ILE A 27 -14.55 1.31 -13.71
C ILE A 27 -13.62 2.52 -13.73
N SER A 28 -13.62 3.20 -14.87
CA SER A 28 -13.36 4.64 -14.93
C SER A 28 -14.44 5.36 -15.75
N MET A 29 -15.64 4.79 -15.89
CA MET A 29 -16.78 5.45 -16.54
C MET A 29 -18.10 4.93 -15.98
N ALA A 30 -18.83 5.74 -15.19
CA ALA A 30 -20.26 5.55 -14.93
C ALA A 30 -20.95 6.85 -14.47
N ALA A 31 -21.41 7.63 -15.44
CA ALA A 31 -22.61 8.46 -15.40
C ALA A 31 -23.00 8.61 -16.89
N VAL A 32 -24.15 8.22 -17.42
CA VAL A 32 -25.54 8.49 -17.04
C VAL A 32 -26.43 7.44 -17.76
N ALA A 33 -27.54 7.04 -17.13
CA ALA A 33 -28.56 6.16 -17.71
C ALA A 33 -29.79 6.94 -18.23
N GLY A 34 -30.46 6.39 -19.27
CA GLY A 34 -31.80 6.73 -19.76
C GLY A 34 -31.76 7.40 -21.16
N CYS A 35 -32.47 6.96 -22.21
CA CYS A 35 -33.63 6.09 -22.35
C CYS A 35 -33.63 5.42 -23.74
N SER A 36 -34.29 4.27 -23.83
CA SER A 36 -34.65 3.54 -25.04
C SER A 36 -35.79 4.19 -25.82
N GLU A 37 -35.77 4.12 -27.15
CA GLU A 37 -36.70 3.37 -28.02
C GLU A 37 -36.52 3.80 -29.49
N ASP A 38 -36.41 2.79 -30.36
CA ASP A 38 -36.56 2.88 -31.81
C ASP A 38 -37.85 2.09 -32.14
N PRO A 39 -38.68 2.50 -33.10
CA PRO A 39 -38.65 1.71 -34.34
C PRO A 39 -38.95 2.49 -35.64
N THR A 40 -38.10 2.22 -36.64
CA THR A 40 -38.40 1.94 -38.06
C THR A 40 -39.48 2.77 -38.81
N ASN A 41 -39.08 3.41 -39.90
CA ASN A 41 -39.61 3.13 -41.25
C ASN A 41 -38.75 3.78 -42.34
N GLY A 42 -38.51 3.04 -43.43
CA GLY A 42 -37.71 3.49 -44.56
C GLY A 42 -38.47 4.41 -45.52
N GLU A 43 -37.74 5.04 -46.43
CA GLU A 43 -38.09 5.12 -47.86
C GLU A 43 -36.97 5.75 -48.68
N GLU A 44 -36.53 4.97 -49.67
CA GLU A 44 -36.11 5.28 -51.03
C GLU A 44 -35.16 6.46 -51.39
N ASN A 45 -34.09 6.04 -52.08
CA ASN A 45 -33.19 6.81 -52.93
C ASN A 45 -33.89 7.84 -53.83
N LYS A 46 -33.34 9.06 -53.86
CA LYS A 46 -33.27 9.86 -55.09
C LYS A 46 -31.88 10.49 -55.25
N GLN A 47 -31.13 9.97 -56.22
CA GLN A 47 -30.04 10.68 -56.86
C GLN A 47 -30.63 11.79 -57.73
N GLU A 48 -30.24 13.04 -57.51
CA GLU A 48 -30.34 14.09 -58.53
C GLU A 48 -28.97 14.79 -58.66
N GLN A 49 -28.40 14.68 -59.86
CA GLN A 49 -27.21 15.41 -60.30
C GLN A 49 -27.62 16.81 -60.77
N GLY A 50 -26.88 17.84 -60.35
CA GLY A 50 -27.03 19.21 -60.84
C GLY A 50 -25.88 20.16 -60.46
N GLN A 51 -24.85 20.17 -61.32
CA GLN A 51 -23.84 21.23 -61.58
C GLN A 51 -22.92 21.76 -60.45
N GLY A 52 -21.62 21.44 -60.56
CA GLY A 52 -20.54 22.37 -60.15
C GLY A 52 -19.65 21.96 -58.96
N GLY A 53 -19.32 20.68 -58.85
CA GLY A 53 -18.42 20.09 -57.85
C GLY A 53 -18.94 18.69 -57.49
N ASP A 54 -18.08 17.67 -57.43
CA ASP A 54 -18.51 16.31 -57.07
C ASP A 54 -18.92 16.29 -55.59
N TYR A 55 -20.20 16.56 -55.31
CA TYR A 55 -20.77 16.45 -53.98
C TYR A 55 -21.24 15.01 -53.76
N THR A 56 -20.68 14.35 -52.74
CA THR A 56 -21.19 13.08 -52.23
C THR A 56 -22.03 13.36 -51.00
N ASN A 57 -23.33 13.03 -51.01
CA ASN A 57 -24.27 13.35 -49.91
C ASN A 57 -24.22 14.83 -49.48
N GLY A 58 -24.18 15.74 -50.45
CA GLY A 58 -24.23 17.17 -50.19
C GLY A 58 -22.94 17.81 -49.68
N VAL A 59 -21.84 17.05 -49.54
CA VAL A 59 -20.49 17.55 -49.18
C VAL A 59 -19.45 17.21 -50.25
N GLN A 60 -18.55 18.14 -50.54
CA GLN A 60 -17.31 17.86 -51.27
C GLN A 60 -16.26 17.44 -50.24
N LEU A 61 -15.88 16.16 -50.27
CA LEU A 61 -14.93 15.59 -49.31
C LEU A 61 -13.53 16.18 -49.50
N PRO A 62 -12.73 16.30 -48.42
CA PRO A 62 -11.33 16.68 -48.53
C PRO A 62 -10.55 15.65 -49.35
N GLU A 63 -9.48 16.09 -50.03
CA GLU A 63 -8.63 15.20 -50.85
C GLU A 63 -8.00 14.06 -50.02
N GLU A 64 -7.73 14.32 -48.74
CA GLU A 64 -7.29 13.31 -47.78
C GLU A 64 -8.47 12.80 -46.94
N SER A 65 -8.84 11.53 -47.12
CA SER A 65 -9.88 10.88 -46.32
C SER A 65 -9.36 10.23 -45.02
N SER A 66 -8.05 10.27 -44.78
CA SER A 66 -7.41 9.79 -43.55
C SER A 66 -6.18 10.60 -43.18
N LYS A 67 -5.89 10.70 -41.89
CA LYS A 67 -4.74 11.44 -41.35
C LYS A 67 -4.10 10.70 -40.20
N LYS A 68 -2.76 10.72 -40.14
CA LYS A 68 -1.98 10.16 -39.03
C LYS A 68 -1.31 11.28 -38.23
N CYS A 69 -1.31 11.16 -36.91
CA CYS A 69 -0.67 12.11 -36.00
C CYS A 69 0.04 11.40 -34.84
N GLY A 70 1.04 12.07 -34.25
CA GLY A 70 1.78 11.58 -33.09
C GLY A 70 0.95 11.61 -31.79
N PRO A 71 1.50 11.14 -30.65
CA PRO A 71 0.73 10.99 -29.41
C PRO A 71 0.37 12.30 -28.74
N ASN A 72 1.10 13.37 -29.05
CA ASN A 72 0.87 14.69 -28.50
C ASN A 72 -0.42 15.32 -29.04
N GLN A 73 -0.97 16.26 -28.28
CA GLN A 73 -2.09 17.08 -28.73
C GLN A 73 -1.74 17.75 -30.06
N SER A 74 -2.68 17.71 -31.01
CA SER A 74 -2.48 18.30 -32.33
C SER A 74 -3.75 18.94 -32.86
N LEU A 75 -3.61 19.92 -33.74
CA LEU A 75 -4.72 20.61 -34.37
C LEU A 75 -4.73 20.32 -35.87
N ILE A 76 -5.80 19.71 -36.35
CA ILE A 76 -5.99 19.38 -37.76
C ILE A 76 -6.91 20.44 -38.38
N LYS A 77 -6.42 21.08 -39.45
CA LYS A 77 -7.18 22.08 -40.23
C LYS A 77 -7.40 21.56 -41.64
N PHE A 78 -8.62 21.68 -42.13
CA PHE A 78 -8.97 21.36 -43.52
C PHE A 78 -10.23 22.11 -43.94
N ASN A 79 -10.45 22.21 -45.24
CA ASN A 79 -11.62 22.87 -45.80
C ASN A 79 -12.68 21.85 -46.20
N ILE A 80 -13.95 22.19 -45.98
CA ILE A 80 -15.10 21.47 -46.53
C ILE A 80 -15.94 22.43 -47.37
N LYS A 81 -16.65 21.88 -48.36
CA LYS A 81 -17.68 22.61 -49.10
C LYS A 81 -19.00 21.86 -49.01
N THR A 82 -20.07 22.52 -48.60
CA THR A 82 -21.40 21.91 -48.48
C THR A 82 -22.40 22.60 -49.38
N SER A 83 -23.40 21.85 -49.85
CA SER A 83 -24.50 22.34 -50.68
C SER A 83 -25.62 23.01 -49.87
N ALA A 84 -25.77 22.65 -48.59
CA ALA A 84 -26.72 23.22 -47.64
C ALA A 84 -26.10 23.35 -46.24
N GLY A 85 -26.90 23.79 -45.26
CA GLY A 85 -26.49 23.79 -43.85
C GLY A 85 -26.08 22.41 -43.38
N TYR A 86 -25.19 22.33 -42.38
CA TYR A 86 -24.59 21.08 -41.92
C TYR A 86 -24.32 21.07 -40.42
N LYS A 87 -24.06 19.87 -39.89
CA LYS A 87 -23.49 19.64 -38.56
C LYS A 87 -22.37 18.58 -38.63
N LEU A 88 -21.33 18.78 -37.82
CA LEU A 88 -20.24 17.83 -37.63
C LEU A 88 -20.43 17.01 -36.34
N GLU A 89 -20.01 15.76 -36.40
CA GLU A 89 -20.07 14.80 -35.31
C GLU A 89 -18.81 13.95 -35.27
N VAL A 90 -18.41 13.52 -34.09
CA VAL A 90 -17.28 12.60 -33.87
C VAL A 90 -17.81 11.34 -33.19
N ASP A 91 -17.22 10.18 -33.48
CA ASP A 91 -17.54 8.92 -32.79
C ASP A 91 -16.67 8.67 -31.55
N ASN A 92 -15.58 9.43 -31.41
CA ASN A 92 -14.66 9.35 -30.29
C ASN A 92 -14.42 10.76 -29.72
N SER A 93 -15.38 11.23 -28.92
CA SER A 93 -15.40 12.57 -28.33
C SER A 93 -14.28 12.81 -27.31
N ASP A 94 -13.68 11.74 -26.78
CA ASP A 94 -12.53 11.83 -25.87
C ASP A 94 -11.22 12.08 -26.64
N MET A 95 -11.20 11.74 -27.94
CA MET A 95 -10.07 11.90 -28.85
C MET A 95 -10.19 13.16 -29.71
N LEU A 96 -11.39 13.45 -30.26
CA LEU A 96 -11.59 14.47 -31.29
C LEU A 96 -12.54 15.58 -30.79
N ILE A 97 -12.09 16.83 -30.85
CA ILE A 97 -12.88 18.00 -30.46
C ILE A 97 -12.95 18.99 -31.62
N VAL A 98 -14.15 19.27 -32.14
CA VAL A 98 -14.32 20.30 -33.18
C VAL A 98 -14.26 21.68 -32.53
N ARG A 99 -13.19 22.43 -32.82
CA ARG A 99 -12.91 23.75 -32.21
C ARG A 99 -13.54 24.90 -32.97
N MET A 100 -13.71 24.77 -34.29
CA MET A 100 -14.33 25.79 -35.13
C MET A 100 -15.24 25.19 -36.19
N ASN A 101 -16.32 25.91 -36.51
CA ASN A 101 -17.26 25.60 -37.59
C ASN A 101 -17.90 24.19 -37.46
N SER A 102 -18.37 23.86 -36.25
CA SER A 102 -19.06 22.60 -35.96
C SER A 102 -20.44 22.47 -36.61
N ALA A 103 -21.06 23.57 -37.03
CA ALA A 103 -22.29 23.60 -37.80
C ALA A 103 -22.43 24.91 -38.59
N ALA A 104 -23.30 24.93 -39.60
CA ALA A 104 -23.73 26.13 -40.30
C ALA A 104 -25.17 25.97 -40.84
N ASP A 105 -25.93 27.06 -40.94
CA ASP A 105 -27.32 27.02 -41.40
C ASP A 105 -27.47 27.05 -42.94
N LYS A 106 -26.37 27.31 -43.67
CA LYS A 106 -26.35 27.44 -45.13
C LYS A 106 -25.14 26.72 -45.73
N GLY A 107 -25.25 26.36 -47.01
CA GLY A 107 -24.15 25.81 -47.80
C GLY A 107 -23.08 26.85 -48.12
N GLY A 108 -21.84 26.40 -48.30
CA GLY A 108 -20.69 27.27 -48.52
C GLY A 108 -19.36 26.54 -48.35
N SER A 109 -18.27 27.30 -48.31
CA SER A 109 -16.92 26.79 -48.00
C SER A 109 -16.54 27.17 -46.57
N PHE A 110 -16.09 26.20 -45.79
CA PHE A 110 -15.79 26.36 -44.37
C PHE A 110 -14.42 25.76 -44.04
N SER A 111 -13.65 26.46 -43.20
CA SER A 111 -12.41 25.95 -42.61
C SER A 111 -12.72 25.30 -41.28
N VAL A 112 -12.54 23.99 -41.16
CA VAL A 112 -12.81 23.22 -39.94
C VAL A 112 -11.51 23.04 -39.18
N GLU A 113 -11.58 23.21 -37.86
CA GLU A 113 -10.48 22.89 -36.95
C GLU A 113 -10.91 21.78 -35.99
N VAL A 114 -10.20 20.66 -36.01
CA VAL A 114 -10.40 19.53 -35.11
C VAL A 114 -9.15 19.38 -34.27
N GLU A 115 -9.30 19.53 -32.96
CA GLU A 115 -8.27 19.15 -32.01
C GLU A 115 -8.30 17.65 -31.80
N VAL A 116 -7.13 17.03 -31.90
CA VAL A 116 -6.86 15.67 -31.44
C VAL A 116 -6.25 15.81 -30.05
N THR A 117 -6.93 15.30 -29.02
CA THR A 117 -6.42 15.33 -27.64
C THR A 117 -5.16 14.47 -27.53
N GLN A 118 -4.35 14.67 -26.50
CA GLN A 118 -3.18 13.82 -26.26
C GLN A 118 -3.60 12.35 -26.04
N ASN A 119 -2.98 11.42 -26.77
CA ASN A 119 -3.11 9.99 -26.46
C ASN A 119 -2.26 9.70 -25.22
N LYS A 120 -2.86 9.16 -24.16
CA LYS A 120 -2.18 8.79 -22.91
C LYS A 120 -2.11 7.28 -22.71
N THR A 121 -2.63 6.49 -23.65
CA THR A 121 -2.71 5.03 -23.54
C THR A 121 -1.59 4.36 -24.34
N GLY A 122 -1.18 3.15 -23.98
CA GLY A 122 -0.18 2.37 -24.72
C GLY A 122 -0.67 1.80 -26.06
N ALA A 123 -1.87 2.17 -26.51
CA ALA A 123 -2.46 1.64 -27.74
C ALA A 123 -2.70 2.76 -28.77
N GLU A 124 -2.53 2.42 -30.05
CA GLU A 124 -3.04 3.24 -31.15
C GLU A 124 -4.55 3.42 -30.98
N ARG A 125 -5.03 4.64 -31.21
CA ARG A 125 -6.46 4.94 -31.18
C ARG A 125 -6.90 5.64 -32.46
N LYS A 126 -8.17 5.41 -32.82
CA LYS A 126 -8.79 5.99 -34.01
C LYS A 126 -10.06 6.74 -33.65
N GLY A 127 -10.34 7.78 -34.42
CA GLY A 127 -11.58 8.53 -34.36
C GLY A 127 -11.98 8.95 -35.77
N ASN A 128 -13.28 8.92 -36.04
CA ASN A 128 -13.86 9.33 -37.30
C ASN A 128 -14.64 10.63 -37.12
N LEU A 129 -14.42 11.56 -38.04
CA LEU A 129 -15.24 12.75 -38.19
C LEU A 129 -16.32 12.50 -39.24
N PHE A 130 -17.55 12.87 -38.91
CA PHE A 130 -18.72 12.75 -39.77
C PHE A 130 -19.38 14.10 -39.99
N ILE A 131 -20.02 14.25 -41.15
CA ILE A 131 -20.84 15.39 -41.51
C ILE A 131 -22.23 14.95 -41.91
N THR A 132 -23.24 15.69 -41.48
CA THR A 132 -24.62 15.56 -41.94
C THR A 132 -25.02 16.90 -42.57
N VAL A 133 -25.25 16.91 -43.88
CA VAL A 133 -25.76 18.07 -44.62
C VAL A 133 -27.28 17.97 -44.65
N ASN A 134 -27.99 19.08 -44.44
CA ASN A 134 -29.45 19.11 -44.38
C ASN A 134 -30.05 18.49 -45.65
N GLY A 135 -30.85 17.44 -45.48
CA GLY A 135 -31.46 16.68 -46.58
C GLY A 135 -30.60 15.54 -47.15
N TYR A 136 -29.44 15.24 -46.57
CA TYR A 136 -28.53 14.18 -47.02
C TYR A 136 -28.10 13.24 -45.88
N SER A 137 -27.63 12.05 -46.26
CA SER A 137 -27.13 11.04 -45.33
C SER A 137 -25.82 11.44 -44.65
N ARG A 138 -25.65 11.01 -43.39
CA ARG A 138 -24.42 11.15 -42.62
C ARG A 138 -23.24 10.52 -43.37
N THR A 139 -22.17 11.28 -43.54
CA THR A 139 -21.01 10.91 -44.36
C THR A 139 -19.73 11.02 -43.57
N LYS A 140 -18.85 10.01 -43.65
CA LYS A 140 -17.51 10.06 -43.04
C LYS A 140 -16.63 11.03 -43.83
N VAL A 141 -16.09 12.03 -43.14
CA VAL A 141 -15.23 13.06 -43.73
C VAL A 141 -13.77 12.67 -43.63
N MET A 142 -13.33 12.19 -42.47
CA MET A 142 -11.93 11.86 -42.20
C MET A 142 -11.81 10.82 -41.10
N GLU A 143 -10.92 9.85 -41.28
CA GLU A 143 -10.45 8.97 -40.21
C GLU A 143 -9.10 9.49 -39.68
N ILE A 144 -8.99 9.72 -38.37
CA ILE A 144 -7.75 10.13 -37.73
C ILE A 144 -7.21 8.95 -36.94
N THR A 145 -5.99 8.54 -37.25
CA THR A 145 -5.23 7.54 -36.48
C THR A 145 -4.16 8.26 -35.67
N GLN A 146 -4.16 8.06 -34.35
CA GLN A 146 -3.19 8.64 -33.43
C GLN A 146 -2.37 7.53 -32.79
N THR A 147 -1.05 7.64 -32.88
CA THR A 147 -0.11 6.66 -32.31
C THR A 147 -0.24 6.56 -30.78
N ALA A 148 0.20 5.45 -30.20
CA ALA A 148 0.22 5.21 -28.75
C ALA A 148 0.97 6.32 -27.97
N GLY A 149 0.45 6.63 -26.78
CA GLY A 149 0.84 7.70 -25.87
C GLY A 149 1.85 7.35 -24.78
N ALA A 150 2.23 6.09 -24.63
CA ALA A 150 3.33 5.71 -23.74
C ALA A 150 4.64 6.25 -24.33
N THR A 151 5.26 7.16 -23.59
CA THR A 151 6.55 7.78 -23.87
C THR A 151 7.64 6.73 -23.99
N ASP A 152 7.98 6.38 -25.22
CA ASP A 152 9.10 5.50 -25.61
C ASP A 152 10.39 5.84 -24.86
N GLU A 153 10.64 7.11 -24.53
CA GLU A 153 11.82 7.54 -23.76
C GLU A 153 11.90 6.97 -22.34
N VAL A 154 10.77 6.80 -21.64
CA VAL A 154 10.74 6.20 -20.29
C VAL A 154 10.96 4.70 -20.39
N VAL A 155 10.32 4.02 -21.34
CA VAL A 155 10.50 2.59 -21.58
C VAL A 155 11.95 2.30 -21.99
N LYS A 156 12.53 3.07 -22.91
CA LYS A 156 13.95 3.01 -23.28
C LYS A 156 14.87 3.22 -22.09
N TRP A 157 14.53 4.15 -21.20
CA TRP A 157 15.32 4.37 -19.99
C TRP A 157 15.24 3.16 -19.04
N VAL A 158 14.04 2.68 -18.71
CA VAL A 158 13.85 1.49 -17.86
C VAL A 158 14.57 0.28 -18.45
N ASP A 159 14.40 0.02 -19.74
CA ASP A 159 15.05 -1.08 -20.45
C ASP A 159 16.58 -0.96 -20.39
N GLN A 160 17.14 0.21 -20.74
CA GLN A 160 18.58 0.44 -20.69
C GLN A 160 19.14 0.20 -19.29
N ARG A 161 18.42 0.64 -18.24
CA ARG A 161 18.83 0.39 -16.86
C ARG A 161 18.82 -1.09 -16.53
N LEU A 162 17.74 -1.81 -16.83
CA LEU A 162 17.69 -3.27 -16.60
C LEU A 162 18.84 -4.01 -17.29
N GLN A 163 19.21 -3.62 -18.51
CA GLN A 163 20.36 -4.18 -19.22
C GLN A 163 21.72 -3.87 -18.57
N ASP A 164 21.81 -2.74 -17.88
CA ASP A 164 23.06 -2.26 -17.31
C ASP A 164 23.28 -2.71 -15.88
N GLU A 165 22.24 -2.97 -15.09
CA GLU A 165 22.42 -3.14 -13.64
C GLU A 165 21.55 -4.15 -12.91
N TYR A 166 20.50 -4.67 -13.55
CA TYR A 166 19.61 -5.62 -12.89
C TYR A 166 20.38 -6.84 -12.40
N TYR A 167 20.05 -7.36 -11.22
CA TYR A 167 20.79 -8.48 -10.64
C TYR A 167 20.78 -9.72 -11.56
N TRP A 168 19.64 -10.00 -12.20
CA TRP A 168 19.49 -11.07 -13.19
C TRP A 168 19.63 -10.57 -14.64
N LEU A 169 20.57 -9.64 -14.91
CA LEU A 169 20.75 -9.05 -16.25
C LEU A 169 21.05 -10.05 -17.36
N ASP A 170 21.61 -11.22 -17.04
CA ASP A 170 21.94 -12.24 -18.04
C ASP A 170 20.67 -12.78 -18.72
N GLU A 171 19.70 -13.26 -17.94
CA GLU A 171 18.40 -13.69 -18.49
C GLU A 171 17.63 -12.50 -19.09
N TYR A 172 17.71 -11.31 -18.49
CA TYR A 172 17.04 -10.12 -19.04
C TYR A 172 17.52 -9.84 -20.48
N LYS A 173 18.85 -9.89 -20.70
CA LYS A 173 19.46 -9.69 -22.03
C LYS A 173 19.08 -10.78 -23.03
N GLU A 174 18.97 -12.03 -22.58
CA GLU A 174 18.52 -13.14 -23.43
C GLU A 174 17.07 -12.96 -23.91
N LYS A 175 16.23 -12.31 -23.10
CA LYS A 175 14.80 -12.11 -23.37
C LYS A 175 14.44 -10.78 -24.04
N LEU A 176 15.40 -9.92 -24.39
CA LEU A 176 15.14 -8.60 -25.00
C LEU A 176 14.18 -8.64 -26.20
N ASN A 177 14.31 -9.67 -27.05
CA ASN A 177 13.48 -9.84 -28.24
C ASN A 177 12.05 -10.36 -27.94
N THR A 178 11.72 -10.63 -26.68
CA THR A 178 10.42 -11.16 -26.25
C THR A 178 9.54 -10.13 -25.54
N PHE A 179 10.11 -8.97 -25.17
CA PHE A 179 9.40 -7.93 -24.44
C PHE A 179 8.53 -7.07 -25.36
N ASP A 180 7.41 -6.58 -24.82
CA ASP A 180 6.49 -5.69 -25.53
C ASP A 180 6.80 -4.22 -25.17
N TYR A 181 7.62 -3.57 -25.99
CA TYR A 181 8.00 -2.16 -25.83
C TYR A 181 6.87 -1.18 -26.15
N THR A 182 5.69 -1.64 -26.59
CA THR A 182 4.53 -0.77 -26.81
C THR A 182 3.76 -0.45 -25.53
N LEU A 183 4.05 -1.19 -24.45
CA LEU A 183 3.42 -1.02 -23.16
C LEU A 183 3.80 0.31 -22.47
N ALA A 184 2.93 0.78 -21.58
CA ALA A 184 3.27 1.83 -20.63
C ALA A 184 4.42 1.38 -19.71
N TYR A 185 5.25 2.31 -19.22
CA TYR A 185 6.48 2.02 -18.48
C TYR A 185 6.30 1.04 -17.28
N ASP A 186 5.21 1.17 -16.53
CA ASP A 186 4.88 0.31 -15.38
C ASP A 186 4.50 -1.10 -15.84
N LYS A 187 3.76 -1.21 -16.95
CA LYS A 187 3.39 -2.48 -17.58
C LYS A 187 4.58 -3.12 -18.28
N PHE A 188 5.44 -2.36 -18.94
CA PHE A 188 6.68 -2.85 -19.52
C PHE A 188 7.55 -3.47 -18.42
N LEU A 189 7.83 -2.74 -17.33
CA LEU A 189 8.62 -3.27 -16.21
C LEU A 189 8.02 -4.56 -15.65
N SER A 190 6.75 -4.54 -15.26
CA SER A 190 6.11 -5.67 -14.60
C SER A 190 5.99 -6.90 -15.51
N THR A 191 5.57 -6.72 -16.77
CA THR A 191 5.42 -7.86 -17.70
C THR A 191 6.76 -8.44 -18.14
N SER A 192 7.77 -7.61 -18.39
CA SER A 192 9.12 -8.06 -18.74
C SER A 192 9.74 -8.90 -17.62
N LEU A 193 9.72 -8.39 -16.38
CA LEU A 193 10.31 -9.09 -15.24
C LEU A 193 9.50 -10.32 -14.79
N LEU A 194 8.17 -10.32 -14.90
CA LEU A 194 7.35 -11.51 -14.61
C LEU A 194 7.48 -12.61 -15.67
N SER A 195 7.99 -12.29 -16.87
CA SER A 195 8.28 -13.29 -17.91
C SER A 195 9.61 -14.02 -17.69
N MET A 196 10.44 -13.55 -16.77
CA MET A 196 11.72 -14.14 -16.37
C MET A 196 11.50 -15.28 -15.36
N THR A 197 12.48 -16.19 -15.30
CA THR A 197 12.42 -17.43 -14.51
C THR A 197 13.49 -17.53 -13.45
N THR A 198 14.61 -16.80 -13.60
CA THR A 198 15.71 -16.78 -12.63
C THR A 198 15.51 -15.74 -11.54
N ASN A 199 14.64 -14.74 -11.76
CA ASN A 199 14.45 -13.62 -10.84
C ASN A 199 13.53 -13.90 -9.65
N MET A 200 13.54 -15.12 -9.12
CA MET A 200 12.55 -15.56 -8.12
C MET A 200 12.54 -14.70 -6.85
N GLU A 201 13.68 -14.11 -6.50
CA GLU A 201 13.88 -13.25 -5.34
C GLU A 201 13.58 -11.75 -5.62
N ASP A 202 13.26 -11.38 -6.87
CA ASP A 202 12.59 -10.10 -7.17
C ASP A 202 11.10 -10.27 -6.91
N GLY A 203 10.74 -10.34 -5.64
CA GLY A 203 9.36 -10.37 -5.22
C GLY A 203 9.00 -11.47 -4.24
N TYR A 204 7.68 -11.65 -4.10
CA TYR A 204 7.07 -12.66 -3.24
C TYR A 204 5.82 -13.23 -3.90
N VAL A 205 5.33 -14.35 -3.35
CA VAL A 205 4.08 -14.98 -3.79
C VAL A 205 3.02 -14.83 -2.70
N SER A 206 1.87 -14.27 -3.06
CA SER A 206 0.70 -14.18 -2.18
C SER A 206 -0.56 -14.62 -2.91
N GLY A 207 -1.32 -15.54 -2.31
CA GLY A 207 -2.53 -16.11 -2.92
C GLY A 207 -2.29 -16.80 -4.28
N GLY A 208 -1.09 -17.34 -4.50
CA GLY A 208 -0.68 -17.94 -5.78
C GLY A 208 -0.34 -16.93 -6.88
N THR A 209 -0.34 -15.64 -6.57
CA THR A 209 0.07 -14.55 -7.48
C THR A 209 1.46 -14.05 -7.09
N ARG A 210 2.33 -13.85 -8.08
CA ARG A 210 3.68 -13.29 -7.89
C ARG A 210 3.63 -11.77 -8.00
N TYR A 211 4.25 -11.09 -7.04
CA TYR A 211 4.40 -9.64 -6.97
C TYR A 211 5.89 -9.30 -7.00
N LEU A 212 6.30 -8.26 -7.71
CA LEU A 212 7.70 -7.84 -7.82
C LEU A 212 8.07 -6.88 -6.69
N TYR A 213 9.35 -6.87 -6.31
CA TYR A 213 9.90 -5.79 -5.49
C TYR A 213 10.38 -4.63 -6.34
N SER A 214 10.87 -4.89 -7.56
CA SER A 214 11.23 -3.86 -8.52
C SER A 214 10.01 -3.01 -8.89
N TYR A 215 10.14 -1.68 -8.83
CA TYR A 215 9.03 -0.77 -9.12
C TYR A 215 9.47 0.49 -9.88
N ILE A 216 8.47 1.17 -10.45
CA ILE A 216 8.59 2.51 -11.01
C ILE A 216 7.35 3.32 -10.64
N THR A 217 7.55 4.49 -10.05
CA THR A 217 6.50 5.46 -9.71
C THR A 217 6.73 6.76 -10.49
N ARG A 218 5.74 7.65 -10.46
CA ARG A 218 5.90 9.01 -10.97
C ARG A 218 5.17 9.99 -10.08
N GLU A 219 5.69 11.21 -10.02
CA GLU A 219 5.06 12.35 -9.38
C GLU A 219 5.27 13.63 -10.19
N SER A 220 4.54 14.69 -9.84
CA SER A 220 4.64 15.97 -10.56
C SER A 220 5.90 16.73 -10.14
N ALA A 221 6.67 17.22 -11.11
CA ALA A 221 7.94 17.90 -10.87
C ALA A 221 7.84 19.31 -10.20
N THR A 222 6.67 19.69 -9.70
CA THR A 222 6.38 21.05 -9.20
C THR A 222 6.41 21.17 -7.67
N ARG A 223 6.97 20.21 -6.94
CA ARG A 223 7.11 20.32 -5.49
C ARG A 223 8.43 20.99 -5.15
N ALA A 224 8.32 22.19 -4.56
CA ALA A 224 9.40 22.96 -3.99
C ALA A 224 8.96 23.34 -2.56
N ASP A 225 8.91 22.35 -1.68
CA ASP A 225 8.74 22.49 -0.24
C ASP A 225 9.75 21.54 0.43
N ASP A 226 9.95 21.60 1.75
CA ASP A 226 10.85 20.65 2.47
C ASP A 226 10.49 19.22 2.06
N ASP A 227 11.40 18.54 1.34
CA ASP A 227 11.16 17.23 0.68
C ASP A 227 10.73 16.14 1.68
N ARG A 228 10.89 16.39 3.00
CA ARG A 228 10.46 15.50 4.07
C ARG A 228 8.99 15.63 4.44
N MET A 229 8.31 16.73 4.08
CA MET A 229 6.90 16.93 4.45
C MET A 229 5.97 16.06 3.58
N GLU A 230 5.03 15.39 4.23
CA GLU A 230 3.98 14.62 3.56
C GLU A 230 2.63 15.33 3.70
N ASN A 231 1.89 15.46 2.60
CA ASN A 231 0.52 15.96 2.59
C ASN A 231 -0.48 14.79 2.61
N SER A 232 -0.97 14.42 3.79
CA SER A 232 -1.87 13.28 3.99
C SER A 232 -2.64 13.42 5.32
N PHE A 233 -3.33 12.37 5.78
CA PHE A 233 -3.95 12.34 7.11
C PHE A 233 -2.97 11.96 8.23
N GLY A 234 -1.82 11.36 7.90
CA GLY A 234 -0.81 10.93 8.87
C GLY A 234 -1.25 9.80 9.79
N ILE A 235 -1.76 8.73 9.18
CA ILE A 235 -2.26 7.52 9.85
C ILE A 235 -1.79 6.26 9.13
N LEU A 236 -1.36 5.25 9.88
CA LEU A 236 -1.14 3.87 9.38
C LEU A 236 -2.25 2.97 9.91
N ILE A 237 -2.74 2.04 9.09
CA ILE A 237 -3.87 1.18 9.43
C ILE A 237 -3.68 -0.29 9.00
N ALA A 238 -4.20 -1.19 9.84
CA ALA A 238 -4.37 -2.60 9.54
C ALA A 238 -5.84 -2.95 9.33
N GLY A 239 -6.11 -3.86 8.39
CA GLY A 239 -7.44 -4.41 8.16
C GLY A 239 -7.76 -5.57 9.10
N ARG A 240 -8.94 -5.53 9.74
CA ARG A 240 -9.47 -6.65 10.55
C ARG A 240 -10.79 -7.15 9.99
N TYR A 241 -10.90 -8.46 9.88
CA TYR A 241 -12.13 -9.16 9.49
C TYR A 241 -12.78 -9.79 10.72
N PHE A 242 -14.08 -9.58 10.91
CA PHE A 242 -14.86 -10.36 11.86
C PHE A 242 -15.68 -11.37 11.07
N GLY A 243 -15.34 -12.65 11.21
CA GLY A 243 -16.23 -13.72 10.78
C GLY A 243 -17.45 -13.78 11.71
N GLY A 244 -18.66 -13.95 11.17
CA GLY A 244 -19.89 -14.04 11.97
C GLY A 244 -21.11 -13.44 11.29
N SER A 245 -22.26 -13.45 11.97
CA SER A 245 -23.58 -13.06 11.44
C SER A 245 -23.68 -11.64 10.87
N ASN A 246 -22.67 -10.79 11.09
CA ASN A 246 -22.75 -9.35 10.84
C ASN A 246 -21.95 -8.89 9.60
N ASN A 247 -21.25 -9.77 8.88
CA ASN A 247 -20.55 -9.48 7.60
C ASN A 247 -19.76 -8.13 7.55
N THR A 248 -19.09 -7.74 8.62
CA THR A 248 -18.40 -6.45 8.73
C THR A 248 -16.91 -6.61 9.03
N ALA A 249 -16.13 -5.62 8.63
CA ALA A 249 -14.72 -5.48 8.91
C ALA A 249 -14.47 -4.11 9.58
N ILE A 250 -13.32 -3.94 10.20
CA ILE A 250 -12.85 -2.65 10.73
C ILE A 250 -11.41 -2.41 10.29
N PHE A 251 -10.97 -1.16 10.35
CA PHE A 251 -9.54 -0.84 10.37
C PHE A 251 -9.10 -0.59 11.81
N VAL A 252 -7.87 -0.98 12.13
CA VAL A 252 -7.21 -0.67 13.40
C VAL A 252 -6.08 0.29 13.11
N VAL A 253 -5.97 1.35 13.91
CA VAL A 253 -4.92 2.36 13.77
C VAL A 253 -3.61 1.80 14.31
N GLU A 254 -2.63 1.64 13.42
CA GLU A 254 -1.30 1.15 13.75
C GLU A 254 -0.36 2.26 14.19
N HIS A 255 -0.49 3.44 13.58
CA HIS A 255 0.31 4.59 13.95
C HIS A 255 -0.43 5.88 13.61
N VAL A 256 -0.11 6.92 14.37
CA VAL A 256 -0.58 8.29 14.13
C VAL A 256 0.64 9.18 14.24
N TYR A 257 1.00 9.84 13.14
CA TYR A 257 2.18 10.71 13.10
C TYR A 257 1.94 11.98 13.92
N PRO A 258 2.88 12.40 14.77
CA PRO A 258 2.76 13.65 15.54
C PRO A 258 2.52 14.88 14.64
N GLY A 259 1.63 15.77 15.07
CA GLY A 259 1.29 16.99 14.32
C GLY A 259 0.37 16.78 13.10
N SER A 260 0.09 15.55 12.70
CA SER A 260 -0.76 15.23 11.56
C SER A 260 -2.25 15.55 11.79
N PRO A 261 -3.08 15.60 10.73
CA PRO A 261 -4.53 15.68 10.87
C PRO A 261 -5.14 14.60 11.76
N ALA A 262 -4.66 13.36 11.69
CA ALA A 262 -5.11 12.27 12.55
C ALA A 262 -4.77 12.54 14.03
N ALA A 263 -3.55 13.01 14.33
CA ALA A 263 -3.15 13.39 15.68
C ALA A 263 -4.00 14.56 16.23
N ASN A 264 -4.26 15.58 15.40
CA ASN A 264 -5.06 16.74 15.76
C ASN A 264 -6.54 16.38 16.01
N ALA A 265 -7.05 15.34 15.34
CA ALA A 265 -8.36 14.75 15.62
C ALA A 265 -8.36 13.84 16.86
N GLY A 266 -7.22 13.69 17.54
CA GLY A 266 -7.04 12.87 18.74
C GLY A 266 -7.11 11.38 18.48
N LEU A 267 -6.83 10.91 17.26
CA LEU A 267 -6.67 9.47 16.99
C LEU A 267 -5.42 8.95 17.67
N LYS A 268 -5.47 7.69 18.07
CA LYS A 268 -4.37 7.00 18.75
C LYS A 268 -4.15 5.62 18.16
N ARG A 269 -2.91 5.12 18.29
CA ARG A 269 -2.59 3.71 18.03
C ARG A 269 -3.51 2.82 18.86
N GLY A 270 -4.12 1.83 18.21
CA GLY A 270 -5.12 0.93 18.80
C GLY A 270 -6.57 1.39 18.69
N ASP A 271 -6.85 2.62 18.21
CA ASP A 271 -8.21 3.03 17.85
C ASP A 271 -8.74 2.15 16.71
N THR A 272 -10.06 1.97 16.64
CA THR A 272 -10.72 1.25 15.55
C THR A 272 -11.50 2.23 14.67
N ILE A 273 -11.64 1.92 13.38
CA ILE A 273 -12.43 2.65 12.40
C ILE A 273 -13.42 1.66 11.78
N SER A 274 -14.72 1.93 11.91
CA SER A 274 -15.81 1.09 11.40
C SER A 274 -16.53 1.69 10.20
N LYS A 275 -16.42 3.02 9.99
CA LYS A 275 -16.96 3.70 8.80
C LYS A 275 -16.06 4.80 8.27
N VAL A 276 -16.14 5.01 6.96
CA VAL A 276 -15.52 6.13 6.22
C VAL A 276 -16.58 6.81 5.35
N ASP A 277 -16.76 8.11 5.52
CA ASP A 277 -17.82 8.94 4.93
C ASP A 277 -19.23 8.36 5.16
N GLY A 278 -19.46 7.81 6.35
CA GLY A 278 -20.72 7.15 6.71
C GLY A 278 -20.91 5.75 6.10
N ASN A 279 -19.99 5.27 5.26
CA ASN A 279 -20.04 3.93 4.67
C ASN A 279 -19.37 2.92 5.60
N THR A 280 -20.07 1.83 5.90
CA THR A 280 -19.52 0.69 6.64
C THR A 280 -18.45 -0.03 5.85
N ILE A 281 -17.49 -0.65 6.54
CA ILE A 281 -16.45 -1.46 5.93
C ILE A 281 -16.94 -2.92 5.87
N PRO A 282 -17.18 -3.50 4.69
CA PRO A 282 -17.63 -4.89 4.58
C PRO A 282 -16.46 -5.87 4.71
N THR A 283 -16.73 -7.09 5.18
CA THR A 283 -15.75 -8.17 5.10
C THR A 283 -15.67 -8.73 3.67
N PRO A 284 -14.47 -8.97 3.12
CA PRO A 284 -14.29 -9.71 1.87
C PRO A 284 -14.76 -11.18 1.93
N TYR A 285 -15.04 -11.71 3.14
CA TYR A 285 -15.43 -13.11 3.34
C TYR A 285 -16.81 -13.22 4.01
N VAL A 286 -17.81 -13.69 3.26
CA VAL A 286 -19.18 -13.90 3.76
C VAL A 286 -19.40 -15.39 3.96
N ASN A 287 -19.68 -15.82 5.20
CA ASN A 287 -19.81 -17.24 5.56
C ASN A 287 -18.61 -18.10 5.10
N GLY A 288 -17.39 -17.56 5.19
CA GLY A 288 -16.17 -18.23 4.75
C GLY A 288 -15.95 -18.26 3.24
N VAL A 289 -16.83 -17.63 2.45
CA VAL A 289 -16.71 -17.55 0.98
C VAL A 289 -16.25 -16.15 0.57
N TYR A 290 -15.24 -16.07 -0.29
CA TYR A 290 -14.74 -14.81 -0.84
C TYR A 290 -15.81 -14.11 -1.69
N ASN A 291 -16.04 -12.83 -1.41
CA ASN A 291 -16.98 -11.97 -2.12
C ASN A 291 -16.22 -10.79 -2.75
N GLU A 292 -16.15 -10.79 -4.08
CA GLU A 292 -15.39 -9.81 -4.85
C GLU A 292 -15.92 -8.37 -4.67
N ALA A 293 -17.24 -8.18 -4.64
CA ALA A 293 -17.83 -6.85 -4.46
C ALA A 293 -17.48 -6.25 -3.09
N ASN A 294 -17.51 -7.07 -2.03
CA ASN A 294 -17.09 -6.64 -0.70
C ASN A 294 -15.59 -6.37 -0.66
N ALA A 295 -14.76 -7.17 -1.33
CA ALA A 295 -13.32 -6.95 -1.40
C ALA A 295 -12.99 -5.61 -2.06
N ILE A 296 -13.69 -5.25 -3.15
CA ILE A 296 -13.55 -3.94 -3.81
C ILE A 296 -13.97 -2.81 -2.87
N GLN A 297 -15.10 -2.94 -2.17
CA GLN A 297 -15.55 -1.92 -1.22
C GLN A 297 -14.59 -1.74 -0.05
N PHE A 298 -14.10 -2.84 0.52
CA PHE A 298 -13.07 -2.83 1.57
C PHE A 298 -11.82 -2.09 1.10
N ALA A 299 -11.28 -2.46 -0.08
CA ALA A 299 -10.11 -1.81 -0.67
C ALA A 299 -10.36 -0.32 -0.96
N THR A 300 -11.58 0.04 -1.38
CA THR A 300 -11.99 1.43 -1.63
C THR A 300 -11.95 2.25 -0.34
N GLN A 301 -12.51 1.75 0.77
CA GLN A 301 -12.47 2.48 2.04
C GLN A 301 -11.06 2.57 2.60
N ARG A 302 -10.25 1.51 2.45
CA ARG A 302 -8.84 1.52 2.83
C ARG A 302 -8.05 2.58 2.05
N SER A 303 -8.23 2.62 0.73
CA SER A 303 -7.54 3.57 -0.16
C SER A 303 -7.87 5.03 0.17
N LYS A 304 -9.10 5.33 0.63
CA LYS A 304 -9.45 6.69 1.06
C LYS A 304 -8.64 7.14 2.28
N LEU A 305 -8.41 6.24 3.24
CA LEU A 305 -7.60 6.51 4.42
C LEU A 305 -6.11 6.64 4.07
N GLU A 306 -5.59 5.68 3.28
CA GLU A 306 -4.16 5.61 2.94
C GLU A 306 -3.72 6.67 1.92
N SER A 307 -4.56 7.03 0.96
CA SER A 307 -4.23 8.11 0.00
C SER A 307 -4.19 9.49 0.65
N GLY A 308 -4.89 9.66 1.78
CA GLY A 308 -4.80 10.89 2.58
C GLY A 308 -5.31 12.15 1.89
N THR A 309 -6.09 12.05 0.81
CA THR A 309 -6.46 13.22 0.00
C THR A 309 -7.77 13.88 0.44
N GLY A 310 -7.83 15.20 0.35
CA GLY A 310 -9.06 15.98 0.60
C GLY A 310 -9.52 15.90 2.05
N SER A 311 -10.82 15.69 2.27
CA SER A 311 -11.42 15.56 3.59
C SER A 311 -12.33 14.35 3.66
N ILE A 312 -12.28 13.63 4.78
CA ILE A 312 -13.15 12.49 5.08
C ILE A 312 -13.74 12.59 6.48
N THR A 313 -14.83 11.86 6.73
CA THR A 313 -15.34 11.63 8.08
C THR A 313 -15.19 10.17 8.46
N ILE A 314 -14.68 9.89 9.65
CA ILE A 314 -14.53 8.53 10.18
C ILE A 314 -15.39 8.34 11.42
N GLU A 315 -15.88 7.11 11.61
CA GLU A 315 -16.56 6.67 12.84
C GLU A 315 -15.87 5.41 13.35
N GLY A 316 -15.76 5.27 14.67
CA GLY A 316 -14.95 4.25 15.29
C GLY A 316 -15.01 4.27 16.81
N GLU A 317 -14.14 3.49 17.44
CA GLU A 317 -14.04 3.38 18.91
C GLU A 317 -12.59 3.65 19.36
N THR A 318 -12.47 4.34 20.50
CA THR A 318 -11.21 4.56 21.21
C THR A 318 -11.34 4.07 22.64
N TYR A 319 -10.28 3.51 23.20
CA TYR A 319 -10.31 3.01 24.57
C TYR A 319 -9.94 4.12 25.55
N ASP A 320 -10.86 4.41 26.47
CA ASP A 320 -10.61 5.35 27.56
C ASP A 320 -10.09 4.61 28.79
N LYS A 321 -8.83 4.87 29.13
CA LYS A 321 -8.15 4.27 30.28
C LYS A 321 -8.75 4.68 31.62
N GLN A 322 -9.28 5.90 31.73
CA GLN A 322 -9.80 6.39 33.01
C GLN A 322 -11.12 5.70 33.34
N THR A 323 -11.98 5.54 32.34
CA THR A 323 -13.29 4.90 32.51
C THR A 323 -13.24 3.40 32.26
N GLN A 324 -12.11 2.88 31.74
CA GLN A 324 -11.90 1.51 31.29
C GLN A 324 -12.97 1.03 30.30
N LYS A 325 -13.39 1.92 29.38
CA LYS A 325 -14.48 1.66 28.44
C LYS A 325 -14.13 2.13 27.03
N ASP A 326 -14.70 1.46 26.04
CA ASP A 326 -14.66 1.93 24.67
C ASP A 326 -15.64 3.10 24.47
N ILE A 327 -15.15 4.15 23.83
CA ILE A 327 -15.90 5.37 23.51
C ILE A 327 -16.05 5.47 22.00
N VAL A 328 -17.30 5.51 21.54
CA VAL A 328 -17.62 5.74 20.13
C VAL A 328 -17.30 7.19 19.77
N TYR A 329 -16.61 7.39 18.65
CA TYR A 329 -16.28 8.72 18.13
C TYR A 329 -16.75 8.91 16.69
N ARG A 330 -16.87 10.19 16.31
CA ARG A 330 -16.99 10.65 14.92
C ARG A 330 -15.99 11.79 14.71
N LYS A 331 -15.01 11.59 13.83
CA LYS A 331 -13.90 12.54 13.60
C LYS A 331 -13.84 12.95 12.13
N SER A 332 -13.45 14.18 11.85
CA SER A 332 -13.20 14.67 10.50
C SER A 332 -11.71 14.83 10.30
N LEU A 333 -11.19 14.27 9.21
CA LEU A 333 -9.79 14.39 8.80
C LEU A 333 -9.73 15.23 7.53
N THR A 334 -8.78 16.14 7.46
CA THR A 334 -8.50 16.96 6.26
C THR A 334 -7.01 16.93 6.02
N ALA A 335 -6.61 16.61 4.79
CA ALA A 335 -5.22 16.49 4.38
C ALA A 335 -4.44 17.77 4.71
N ALA A 336 -3.29 17.61 5.34
CA ALA A 336 -2.37 18.71 5.62
C ALA A 336 -0.95 18.18 5.70
N ASP A 337 0.02 19.09 5.62
CA ASP A 337 1.43 18.73 5.70
C ASP A 337 1.82 18.34 7.13
N TYR A 338 2.58 17.27 7.28
CA TYR A 338 3.22 16.84 8.54
C TYR A 338 4.58 16.20 8.25
N LEU A 339 5.36 15.97 9.30
CA LEU A 339 6.64 15.26 9.22
C LEU A 339 6.45 13.77 9.58
N PRO A 340 6.57 12.84 8.62
CA PRO A 340 6.41 11.41 8.84
C PRO A 340 7.68 10.75 9.43
N SER A 341 8.10 11.16 10.62
CA SER A 341 9.31 10.56 11.24
C SER A 341 9.16 9.04 11.40
N PRO A 342 10.14 8.23 10.96
CA PRO A 342 10.12 6.78 11.13
C PRO A 342 10.39 6.34 12.58
N VAL A 343 10.92 7.22 13.43
CA VAL A 343 11.09 6.97 14.87
C VAL A 343 9.74 7.17 15.57
N ALA A 344 8.89 6.13 15.56
CA ALA A 344 7.53 6.23 16.06
C ALA A 344 7.44 6.37 17.58
N HIS A 345 8.32 5.69 18.31
CA HIS A 345 8.37 5.74 19.76
C HIS A 345 9.68 5.17 20.30
N TYR A 346 10.20 5.75 21.37
CA TYR A 346 11.28 5.15 22.14
C TYR A 346 11.14 5.47 23.63
N THR A 347 11.44 4.49 24.48
CA THR A 347 11.40 4.66 25.94
C THR A 347 12.18 3.55 26.65
N VAL A 348 12.31 3.66 27.98
CA VAL A 348 12.64 2.53 28.84
C VAL A 348 11.33 2.01 29.41
N LEU A 349 11.10 0.70 29.35
CA LEU A 349 9.92 0.09 29.92
C LEU A 349 9.98 0.19 31.44
N GLU A 350 8.93 0.77 32.02
CA GLU A 350 8.76 0.91 33.46
C GLU A 350 7.64 -0.03 33.92
N PHE A 351 7.85 -0.68 35.06
CA PHE A 351 6.94 -1.68 35.61
C PHE A 351 6.63 -1.37 37.06
N ASP A 352 5.36 -1.50 37.46
CA ASP A 352 5.02 -1.54 38.88
C ASP A 352 5.75 -2.71 39.57
N GLU A 353 6.18 -2.52 40.81
CA GLU A 353 7.02 -3.51 41.53
C GLU A 353 6.39 -4.91 41.56
N ALA A 354 5.05 -4.98 41.72
CA ALA A 354 4.31 -6.24 41.72
C ALA A 354 4.33 -6.93 40.34
N VAL A 355 4.22 -6.15 39.26
CA VAL A 355 4.33 -6.64 37.88
C VAL A 355 5.76 -7.02 37.54
N ALA A 356 6.75 -6.21 37.95
CA ALA A 356 8.17 -6.47 37.72
C ALA A 356 8.63 -7.79 38.33
N LYS A 357 8.29 -8.07 39.60
CA LYS A 357 8.54 -9.37 40.27
C LYS A 357 8.00 -10.54 39.49
N VAL A 358 6.95 -10.29 38.73
CA VAL A 358 6.39 -11.25 37.81
C VAL A 358 7.20 -11.20 36.53
N ILE A 359 6.97 -10.32 35.58
CA ILE A 359 7.45 -10.46 34.19
C ILE A 359 8.93 -10.13 33.96
N ASN A 360 9.58 -9.42 34.90
CA ASN A 360 10.98 -8.99 34.82
C ASN A 360 11.70 -9.16 36.18
N PRO A 361 11.75 -10.39 36.73
CA PRO A 361 12.25 -10.66 38.08
C PRO A 361 13.74 -10.37 38.25
N ASP A 362 14.50 -10.45 37.15
CA ASP A 362 15.94 -10.16 37.13
C ASP A 362 16.25 -8.65 37.09
N GLY A 363 15.21 -7.80 37.02
CA GLY A 363 15.36 -6.35 37.06
C GLY A 363 16.07 -5.78 35.83
N LYS A 364 15.91 -6.39 34.66
CA LYS A 364 16.51 -5.94 33.40
C LYS A 364 16.01 -4.54 33.05
N LYS A 365 16.89 -3.68 32.55
CA LYS A 365 16.52 -2.35 32.09
C LYS A 365 16.24 -2.41 30.59
N ILE A 366 14.99 -2.60 30.25
CA ILE A 366 14.57 -2.92 28.88
C ILE A 366 14.24 -1.62 28.13
N GLY A 367 15.06 -1.28 27.15
CA GLY A 367 14.74 -0.25 26.16
C GLY A 367 13.71 -0.76 25.16
N TYR A 368 12.91 0.15 24.62
CA TYR A 368 11.96 -0.12 23.56
C TYR A 368 12.10 0.95 22.48
N LEU A 369 12.24 0.53 21.23
CA LEU A 369 12.26 1.40 20.05
C LEU A 369 11.31 0.84 18.99
N SER A 370 10.28 1.61 18.64
CA SER A 370 9.45 1.36 17.46
C SER A 370 9.96 2.17 16.28
N TYR A 371 10.37 1.48 15.23
CA TYR A 371 11.01 2.08 14.07
C TYR A 371 10.30 1.62 12.79
N LEU A 372 9.71 2.56 12.04
CA LEU A 372 8.75 2.29 10.96
C LEU A 372 9.39 2.17 9.57
N GLY A 373 10.59 2.70 9.36
CA GLY A 373 11.29 2.69 8.08
C GLY A 373 12.74 3.12 8.23
N PHE A 374 13.61 2.69 7.32
CA PHE A 374 15.01 3.10 7.29
C PHE A 374 15.18 4.27 6.32
N GLU A 375 14.90 5.49 6.78
CA GLU A 375 14.94 6.70 5.94
C GLU A 375 16.15 7.56 6.33
N SER A 376 17.08 7.77 5.40
CA SER A 376 18.35 8.47 5.67
C SER A 376 18.15 9.93 6.12
N GLU A 377 17.07 10.55 5.67
CA GLU A 377 16.71 11.93 5.99
C GLU A 377 16.33 12.10 7.47
N TYR A 378 16.12 10.99 8.18
CA TYR A 378 15.75 10.92 9.59
C TYR A 378 16.81 10.24 10.49
N ASP A 379 18.03 10.07 9.96
CA ASP A 379 19.15 9.45 10.71
C ASP A 379 19.45 10.20 12.01
N ALA A 380 19.26 11.52 12.04
CA ALA A 380 19.45 12.34 13.24
C ALA A 380 18.45 12.01 14.36
N GLU A 381 17.15 11.84 14.06
CA GLU A 381 16.17 11.45 15.07
C GLU A 381 16.41 10.02 15.58
N LEU A 382 16.90 9.13 14.72
CA LEU A 382 17.29 7.78 15.13
C LEU A 382 18.47 7.84 16.11
N ILE A 383 19.51 8.64 15.81
CA ILE A 383 20.66 8.82 16.70
C ILE A 383 20.21 9.39 18.06
N GLU A 384 19.33 10.40 18.08
CA GLU A 384 18.79 10.98 19.32
C GLU A 384 18.08 9.92 20.19
N ALA A 385 17.27 9.05 19.57
CA ALA A 385 16.62 7.95 20.28
C ALA A 385 17.64 6.97 20.89
N MET A 386 18.70 6.66 20.16
CA MET A 386 19.76 5.75 20.63
C MET A 386 20.62 6.40 21.72
N GLU A 387 20.92 7.70 21.63
CA GLU A 387 21.58 8.47 22.68
C GLU A 387 20.74 8.49 23.97
N TYR A 388 19.43 8.69 23.85
CA TYR A 388 18.52 8.60 25.00
C TYR A 388 18.60 7.23 25.67
N LEU A 389 18.51 6.14 24.90
CA LEU A 389 18.56 4.78 25.43
C LEU A 389 19.93 4.47 26.07
N ALA A 390 21.02 4.91 25.45
CA ALA A 390 22.38 4.78 25.98
C ALA A 390 22.53 5.55 27.30
N ALA A 391 22.06 6.80 27.36
CA ALA A 391 22.10 7.63 28.57
C ALA A 391 21.24 7.05 29.71
N LYS A 392 20.19 6.29 29.38
CA LYS A 392 19.42 5.54 30.37
C LYS A 392 20.13 4.25 30.80
N GLY A 393 21.18 3.79 30.14
CA GLY A 393 21.93 2.59 30.54
C GLY A 393 21.08 1.33 30.47
N ILE A 394 20.31 1.18 29.40
CA ILE A 394 19.54 -0.04 29.14
C ILE A 394 20.49 -1.25 29.05
N THR A 395 20.00 -2.43 29.41
CA THR A 395 20.75 -3.69 29.32
C THR A 395 20.26 -4.58 28.19
N ASP A 396 19.02 -4.35 27.75
CA ASP A 396 18.33 -5.14 26.75
C ASP A 396 17.50 -4.17 25.89
N LEU A 397 17.36 -4.45 24.59
CA LEU A 397 16.55 -3.64 23.68
C LEU A 397 15.52 -4.51 22.96
N ILE A 398 14.28 -4.04 22.97
CA ILE A 398 13.23 -4.48 22.06
C ILE A 398 13.17 -3.50 20.89
N LEU A 399 13.54 -3.97 19.70
CA LEU A 399 13.40 -3.26 18.43
C LEU A 399 12.14 -3.74 17.71
N ASP A 400 11.13 -2.89 17.63
CA ASP A 400 9.84 -3.21 17.04
C ASP A 400 9.79 -2.80 15.56
N LEU A 401 9.92 -3.80 14.69
CA LEU A 401 9.97 -3.68 13.23
C LEU A 401 8.71 -4.27 12.57
N ARG A 402 7.64 -4.51 13.34
CA ARG A 402 6.47 -5.25 12.85
C ARG A 402 5.77 -4.60 11.66
N VAL A 403 5.93 -3.30 11.45
CA VAL A 403 5.37 -2.57 10.30
C VAL A 403 6.47 -2.00 9.38
N ASN A 404 7.73 -2.40 9.58
CA ASN A 404 8.88 -1.79 8.89
C ASN A 404 9.30 -2.56 7.64
N GLY A 405 8.97 -2.02 6.47
CA GLY A 405 9.29 -2.58 5.15
C GLY A 405 10.74 -2.46 4.70
N GLY A 406 11.62 -1.88 5.52
CA GLY A 406 13.03 -1.66 5.21
C GLY A 406 13.33 -0.22 4.80
N GLY A 407 14.24 -0.03 3.83
CA GLY A 407 14.72 1.27 3.38
C GLY A 407 16.24 1.27 3.15
N SER A 408 16.90 2.35 3.58
CA SER A 408 18.33 2.60 3.46
C SER A 408 19.20 1.53 4.11
N VAL A 409 20.10 0.96 3.31
CA VAL A 409 21.17 0.05 3.76
C VAL A 409 22.16 0.76 4.69
N ASN A 410 22.43 2.04 4.44
CA ASN A 410 23.33 2.84 5.28
C ASN A 410 22.72 3.06 6.67
N THR A 411 21.44 3.43 6.74
CA THR A 411 20.73 3.58 8.02
C THR A 411 20.66 2.25 8.79
N SER A 412 20.51 1.12 8.08
CA SER A 412 20.56 -0.22 8.69
C SER A 412 21.93 -0.53 9.30
N THR A 413 22.99 -0.24 8.56
CA THR A 413 24.38 -0.42 9.03
C THR A 413 24.72 0.53 10.18
N MET A 414 24.21 1.76 10.16
CA MET A 414 24.34 2.73 11.24
C MET A 414 23.63 2.25 12.50
N LEU A 415 22.38 1.78 12.39
CA LEU A 415 21.65 1.17 13.50
C LEU A 415 22.41 -0.04 14.05
N GLY A 416 22.84 -0.97 13.19
CA GLY A 416 23.67 -2.11 13.57
C GLY A 416 24.94 -1.70 14.33
N SER A 417 25.55 -0.58 13.94
CA SER A 417 26.73 -0.05 14.62
C SER A 417 26.44 0.54 15.99
N MET A 418 25.27 1.16 16.20
CA MET A 418 24.85 1.69 17.50
C MET A 418 24.43 0.61 18.50
N LEU A 419 24.06 -0.58 17.99
CA LEU A 419 23.64 -1.72 18.83
C LEU A 419 24.83 -2.47 19.44
N LEU A 420 25.96 -2.53 18.74
CA LEU A 420 27.07 -3.43 19.05
C LEU A 420 28.24 -2.73 19.72
N SER A 421 28.95 -3.46 20.59
CA SER A 421 30.19 -3.01 21.23
C SER A 421 31.23 -2.51 20.22
N GLU A 422 32.14 -1.63 20.65
CA GLU A 422 33.19 -1.07 19.80
C GLU A 422 34.14 -2.15 19.22
N GLU A 423 34.16 -3.35 19.78
CA GLU A 423 34.98 -4.46 19.27
C GLU A 423 34.56 -4.94 17.87
N TYR A 424 33.35 -4.57 17.44
CA TYR A 424 32.82 -4.89 16.12
C TYR A 424 33.22 -3.89 15.04
N VAL A 425 33.73 -2.71 15.40
CA VAL A 425 34.12 -1.67 14.44
C VAL A 425 35.11 -2.21 13.41
N GLY A 426 34.80 -1.99 12.13
CA GLY A 426 35.57 -2.48 10.98
C GLY A 426 35.25 -3.91 10.56
N LYS A 427 34.41 -4.65 11.30
CA LYS A 427 33.90 -5.97 10.84
C LYS A 427 32.80 -5.78 9.81
N THR A 428 32.76 -6.68 8.83
CA THR A 428 31.69 -6.74 7.83
C THR A 428 30.37 -7.07 8.50
N TYR A 429 29.41 -6.15 8.41
CA TYR A 429 28.03 -6.34 8.83
C TYR A 429 27.24 -7.07 7.74
N ALA A 430 27.40 -6.63 6.50
CA ALA A 430 26.84 -7.26 5.31
C ALA A 430 27.70 -7.00 4.08
N THR A 431 27.51 -7.81 3.04
CA THR A 431 28.11 -7.62 1.72
C THR A 431 26.99 -7.56 0.68
N LEU A 432 26.90 -6.44 -0.04
CA LEU A 432 25.99 -6.28 -1.17
C LEU A 432 26.67 -6.85 -2.41
N LYS A 433 26.14 -7.95 -2.94
CA LYS A 433 26.70 -8.56 -4.16
C LYS A 433 25.84 -8.22 -5.35
N ARG A 434 26.45 -7.59 -6.34
CA ARG A 434 25.86 -7.19 -7.62
C ARG A 434 26.21 -8.19 -8.70
N ASN A 435 25.52 -8.10 -9.84
CA ASN A 435 25.91 -8.87 -11.01
C ASN A 435 27.32 -8.45 -11.48
N PRO A 436 28.23 -9.38 -11.83
CA PRO A 436 29.57 -9.05 -12.34
C PRO A 436 29.62 -8.17 -13.60
N LYS A 437 28.51 -8.08 -14.34
CA LYS A 437 28.35 -7.25 -15.55
C LYS A 437 27.56 -5.96 -15.28
N ASN A 438 27.27 -5.64 -14.01
CA ASN A 438 26.66 -4.38 -13.64
C ASN A 438 27.58 -3.22 -14.07
N LYS A 439 27.02 -2.21 -14.73
CA LYS A 439 27.73 -1.06 -15.28
C LYS A 439 27.56 0.22 -14.47
N LEU A 440 26.69 0.21 -13.45
CA LEU A 440 26.50 1.34 -12.55
C LEU A 440 27.72 1.50 -11.63
N PHE A 441 28.35 0.39 -11.24
CA PHE A 441 29.46 0.38 -10.30
C PHE A 441 30.77 -0.14 -10.92
N PRO A 442 31.93 0.45 -10.56
CA PRO A 442 33.24 -0.16 -10.81
C PRO A 442 33.37 -1.56 -10.19
N ALA A 443 34.30 -2.36 -10.71
CA ALA A 443 34.44 -3.78 -10.34
C ALA A 443 34.67 -4.00 -8.84
N GLU A 444 35.39 -3.09 -8.19
CA GLU A 444 35.68 -3.11 -6.75
C GLU A 444 34.44 -2.87 -5.86
N TYR A 445 33.36 -2.28 -6.40
CA TYR A 445 32.10 -2.01 -5.68
C TYR A 445 30.98 -3.01 -6.05
N LEU A 446 31.31 -4.06 -6.82
CA LEU A 446 30.36 -5.13 -7.13
C LEU A 446 30.14 -6.08 -5.95
N ASN A 447 31.10 -6.15 -5.02
CA ASN A 447 30.95 -6.78 -3.72
C ASN A 447 31.25 -5.72 -2.67
N ASP A 448 30.21 -5.02 -2.23
CA ASP A 448 30.33 -3.84 -1.39
C ASP A 448 30.10 -4.21 0.08
N ASP A 449 31.15 -4.11 0.89
CA ASP A 449 31.11 -4.46 2.30
C ASP A 449 30.59 -3.29 3.13
N CYS A 450 29.42 -3.46 3.73
CA CYS A 450 28.89 -2.60 4.76
C CYS A 450 29.62 -2.92 6.07
N LEU A 451 30.44 -1.99 6.57
CA LEU A 451 31.24 -2.19 7.77
C LEU A 451 30.59 -1.53 9.00
N ILE A 452 30.69 -2.19 10.15
CA ILE A 452 30.38 -1.55 11.43
C ILE A 452 31.31 -0.36 11.64
N THR A 453 30.76 0.77 12.07
CA THR A 453 31.47 2.06 12.12
C THR A 453 31.12 2.83 13.38
N LYS A 454 32.05 3.66 13.86
CA LYS A 454 31.80 4.59 14.97
C LYS A 454 31.29 5.97 14.50
N ASN A 455 31.23 6.19 13.19
CA ASN A 455 30.77 7.42 12.56
C ASN A 455 29.59 7.09 11.65
N GLY A 456 28.71 8.06 11.41
CA GLY A 456 27.63 7.94 10.43
C GLY A 456 28.15 7.63 9.03
N LEU A 457 27.28 7.09 8.19
CA LEU A 457 27.53 6.74 6.80
C LEU A 457 26.92 7.83 5.89
N GLY A 458 27.67 8.37 4.94
CA GLY A 458 27.28 9.52 4.11
C GLY A 458 28.45 10.47 3.88
N ASP A 459 28.22 11.69 3.35
CA ASP A 459 29.25 12.73 3.28
C ASP A 459 29.96 12.81 4.64
N GLU A 460 31.30 12.63 4.63
CA GLU A 460 32.19 12.20 5.73
C GLU A 460 32.14 13.02 7.05
N LEU A 461 31.20 13.93 7.20
CA LEU A 461 31.13 14.97 8.23
C LEU A 461 29.83 15.00 9.07
N ALA A 462 28.76 14.26 8.75
CA ALA A 462 27.46 14.51 9.39
C ALA A 462 27.35 14.02 10.85
N PHE A 463 27.83 12.81 11.17
CA PHE A 463 27.67 12.23 12.51
C PHE A 463 28.97 11.55 12.97
N LYS A 464 29.57 12.03 14.05
CA LYS A 464 30.78 11.45 14.66
C LYS A 464 30.45 10.88 16.02
N ASP A 465 31.13 9.80 16.38
CA ASP A 465 31.02 9.15 17.68
C ASP A 465 29.57 8.73 17.99
N LEU A 466 29.01 7.88 17.10
CA LEU A 466 27.68 7.30 17.25
C LEU A 466 27.51 6.67 18.65
N PRO A 467 26.32 6.78 19.28
CA PRO A 467 26.07 6.14 20.57
C PRO A 467 26.21 4.63 20.44
N ASN A 468 26.74 3.99 21.49
CA ASN A 468 26.91 2.55 21.56
C ASN A 468 26.16 1.99 22.76
N LEU A 469 25.27 1.04 22.52
CA LEU A 469 24.48 0.38 23.56
C LEU A 469 25.17 -0.85 24.18
N ASP A 470 26.23 -1.37 23.56
CA ASP A 470 26.98 -2.54 24.00
C ASP A 470 26.07 -3.75 24.30
N LEU A 471 25.10 -3.99 23.42
CA LEU A 471 24.10 -5.02 23.65
C LEU A 471 24.67 -6.41 23.33
N PRO A 472 24.54 -7.39 24.24
CA PRO A 472 25.00 -8.75 24.00
C PRO A 472 24.06 -9.53 23.08
N GLU A 473 22.80 -9.10 22.94
CA GLU A 473 21.77 -9.69 22.09
C GLU A 473 20.69 -8.65 21.74
N LEU A 474 19.91 -8.92 20.71
CA LEU A 474 18.80 -8.06 20.29
C LEU A 474 17.47 -8.83 20.34
N TRP A 475 16.42 -8.19 20.86
CA TRP A 475 15.04 -8.69 20.74
C TRP A 475 14.30 -7.90 19.67
N VAL A 476 13.68 -8.59 18.72
CA VAL A 476 12.96 -8.01 17.59
C VAL A 476 11.50 -8.44 17.62
N ILE A 477 10.60 -7.46 17.51
CA ILE A 477 9.20 -7.76 17.19
C ILE A 477 9.00 -7.62 15.68
N ALA A 478 8.53 -8.69 15.04
CA ALA A 478 8.45 -8.76 13.59
C ALA A 478 7.09 -9.27 13.07
N SER A 479 6.82 -8.96 11.80
CA SER A 479 5.68 -9.50 11.06
C SER A 479 6.05 -9.76 9.60
N ASN A 480 5.09 -10.20 8.78
CA ASN A 480 5.27 -10.34 7.34
C ASN A 480 5.54 -9.01 6.59
N SER A 481 5.35 -7.86 7.25
CA SER A 481 5.75 -6.54 6.76
C SER A 481 7.21 -6.20 7.06
N THR A 482 7.86 -6.92 7.98
CA THR A 482 9.28 -6.74 8.29
C THR A 482 10.12 -7.21 7.10
N ALA A 483 10.78 -6.30 6.38
CA ALA A 483 11.44 -6.63 5.12
C ALA A 483 12.79 -5.91 4.93
N SER A 484 13.65 -6.47 4.07
CA SER A 484 14.82 -5.78 3.50
C SER A 484 15.79 -5.24 4.55
N ALA A 485 16.02 -3.92 4.64
CA ALA A 485 16.89 -3.31 5.65
C ALA A 485 16.56 -3.72 7.09
N SER A 486 15.29 -4.02 7.40
CA SER A 486 14.87 -4.62 8.68
C SER A 486 15.43 -6.02 8.88
N GLU A 487 15.38 -6.86 7.85
CA GLU A 487 15.92 -8.22 7.86
C GLU A 487 17.46 -8.22 7.84
N MET A 488 18.07 -7.18 7.25
CA MET A 488 19.50 -6.94 7.30
C MET A 488 20.00 -6.67 8.73
N VAL A 489 19.22 -5.99 9.59
CA VAL A 489 19.53 -5.89 11.04
C VAL A 489 19.65 -7.27 11.68
N ILE A 490 18.66 -8.13 11.44
CA ILE A 490 18.64 -9.47 11.98
C ILE A 490 19.82 -10.29 11.46
N LYS A 491 19.96 -10.41 10.14
CA LYS A 491 20.97 -11.27 9.50
C LYS A 491 22.39 -10.76 9.66
N GLY A 492 22.59 -9.45 9.70
CA GLY A 492 23.89 -8.82 9.90
C GLY A 492 24.44 -9.10 11.30
N LEU A 493 23.61 -8.94 12.35
CA LEU A 493 23.97 -9.31 13.71
C LEU A 493 24.24 -10.82 13.85
N GLU A 494 23.37 -11.68 13.30
CA GLU A 494 23.61 -13.13 13.29
C GLU A 494 24.91 -13.52 12.57
N GLY A 495 25.26 -12.79 11.50
CA GLY A 495 26.52 -12.95 10.77
C GLY A 495 27.73 -12.66 11.64
N LEU A 496 27.60 -11.71 12.56
CA LEU A 496 28.61 -11.29 13.52
C LEU A 496 28.60 -12.12 14.83
N ASP A 497 27.87 -13.24 14.86
CA ASP A 497 27.70 -14.11 16.04
C ASP A 497 26.99 -13.42 17.22
N VAL A 498 26.21 -12.36 16.94
CA VAL A 498 25.37 -11.68 17.94
C VAL A 498 23.97 -12.31 17.93
N PRO A 499 23.47 -12.86 19.05
CA PRO A 499 22.14 -13.44 19.12
C PRO A 499 21.04 -12.42 18.82
N VAL A 500 20.09 -12.83 17.97
CA VAL A 500 18.86 -12.06 17.69
C VAL A 500 17.65 -12.95 17.97
N HIS A 501 16.73 -12.48 18.82
CA HIS A 501 15.51 -13.17 19.20
C HIS A 501 14.29 -12.48 18.64
N ILE A 502 13.50 -13.19 17.84
CA ILE A 502 12.34 -12.68 17.14
C ILE A 502 11.06 -13.23 17.76
N VAL A 503 10.13 -12.33 18.04
CA VAL A 503 8.77 -12.63 18.51
C VAL A 503 7.78 -12.02 17.51
N GLY A 504 6.76 -12.79 17.11
CA GLY A 504 5.72 -12.31 16.19
C GLY A 504 5.48 -13.29 15.05
N LYS A 505 5.60 -12.83 13.80
CA LYS A 505 5.41 -13.68 12.60
C LYS A 505 6.66 -13.72 11.73
N THR A 506 6.72 -14.72 10.85
CA THR A 506 7.73 -14.81 9.80
C THR A 506 7.82 -13.50 9.01
N THR A 507 9.05 -13.03 8.79
CA THR A 507 9.35 -11.81 8.04
C THR A 507 9.04 -11.98 6.55
N ASN A 508 9.21 -10.92 5.77
CA ASN A 508 8.86 -10.89 4.35
C ASN A 508 9.76 -11.79 3.47
N GLY A 509 11.05 -11.86 3.77
CA GLY A 509 12.04 -12.63 3.01
C GLY A 509 12.74 -11.84 1.91
N LYS A 510 12.80 -10.51 1.98
CA LYS A 510 13.44 -9.69 0.96
C LYS A 510 14.95 -9.62 1.20
N ASN A 511 15.67 -10.64 0.72
CA ASN A 511 17.13 -10.77 0.77
C ASN A 511 17.88 -9.99 -0.34
N CYS A 512 17.22 -9.01 -0.96
CA CYS A 512 17.70 -8.25 -2.10
C CYS A 512 17.42 -6.76 -1.92
N GLY A 513 18.11 -5.91 -2.69
CA GLY A 513 17.96 -4.46 -2.62
C GLY A 513 18.16 -3.76 -3.96
N MET A 514 17.91 -2.45 -3.95
CA MET A 514 17.79 -1.62 -5.13
C MET A 514 18.70 -0.40 -5.00
N ASP A 515 19.33 -0.01 -6.10
CA ASP A 515 19.91 1.32 -6.25
C ASP A 515 18.83 2.22 -6.89
N VAL A 516 18.17 3.04 -6.07
CA VAL A 516 17.04 3.89 -6.47
C VAL A 516 17.52 5.10 -7.27
N MET A 517 16.75 5.49 -8.28
CA MET A 517 17.06 6.66 -9.09
C MET A 517 15.84 7.47 -9.45
N GLU A 518 16.10 8.74 -9.73
CA GLU A 518 15.10 9.64 -10.24
C GLU A 518 15.49 10.22 -11.58
N LYS A 519 14.51 10.34 -12.47
CA LYS A 519 14.68 11.03 -13.75
C LYS A 519 13.45 11.82 -14.13
N THR A 520 13.66 13.08 -14.50
CA THR A 520 12.59 13.94 -15.00
C THR A 520 12.33 13.68 -16.47
N PHE A 521 11.07 13.40 -16.82
CA PHE A 521 10.58 13.38 -18.20
C PHE A 521 9.37 14.31 -18.30
N GLY A 522 9.52 15.40 -19.04
CA GLY A 522 8.49 16.44 -19.15
C GLY A 522 8.17 17.06 -17.78
N SER A 523 6.91 16.99 -17.35
CA SER A 523 6.42 17.55 -16.08
C SER A 523 6.42 16.56 -14.92
N TYR A 524 7.05 15.39 -15.08
CA TYR A 524 7.04 14.34 -14.07
C TYR A 524 8.45 13.91 -13.69
N ILE A 525 8.65 13.65 -12.40
CA ILE A 525 9.80 12.93 -11.87
C ILE A 525 9.39 11.45 -11.79
N TYR A 526 10.24 10.57 -12.30
CA TYR A 526 10.06 9.13 -12.24
C TYR A 526 11.09 8.54 -11.29
N THR A 527 10.63 7.87 -10.24
CA THR A 527 11.47 7.13 -9.30
C THR A 527 11.47 5.66 -9.73
N TYR A 528 12.64 5.13 -10.04
CA TYR A 528 12.83 3.77 -10.54
C TYR A 528 13.79 2.99 -9.64
N ALA A 529 13.37 1.80 -9.23
CA ALA A 529 14.10 0.97 -8.28
C ALA A 529 14.10 -0.51 -8.74
N PRO A 530 15.04 -0.94 -9.60
CA PRO A 530 15.25 -2.35 -9.92
C PRO A 530 16.05 -3.05 -8.82
N ILE A 531 15.85 -4.37 -8.64
CA ILE A 531 16.78 -5.16 -7.83
C ILE A 531 18.17 -5.18 -8.51
N THR A 532 19.19 -4.66 -7.82
CA THR A 532 20.56 -4.53 -8.35
C THR A 532 21.57 -5.38 -7.58
N PHE A 533 21.26 -5.73 -6.32
CA PHE A 533 22.12 -6.54 -5.46
C PHE A 533 21.33 -7.53 -4.59
N MET A 534 22.03 -8.58 -4.18
CA MET A 534 21.62 -9.51 -3.12
C MET A 534 22.43 -9.22 -1.86
N ASN A 535 21.80 -9.40 -0.71
CA ASN A 535 22.39 -9.09 0.59
C ASN A 535 22.90 -10.35 1.29
N PHE A 536 24.17 -10.38 1.66
CA PHE A 536 24.82 -11.47 2.37
C PHE A 536 25.33 -10.97 3.73
N ASN A 537 25.15 -11.75 4.79
CA ASN A 537 25.77 -11.40 6.07
C ASN A 537 27.29 -11.69 6.08
N ALA A 538 27.96 -11.39 7.20
CA ALA A 538 29.40 -11.62 7.38
C ALA A 538 29.88 -13.08 7.14
N LYS A 539 28.97 -14.05 7.22
CA LYS A 539 29.25 -15.48 6.98
C LYS A 539 28.96 -15.90 5.53
N GLY A 540 28.53 -14.97 4.69
CA GLY A 540 28.13 -15.23 3.32
C GLY A 540 26.77 -15.92 3.20
N ASP A 541 25.91 -15.84 4.23
CA ASP A 541 24.55 -16.39 4.22
C ASP A 541 23.54 -15.36 3.71
N ASN A 542 22.65 -15.80 2.82
CA ASN A 542 21.51 -15.04 2.30
C ASN A 542 20.22 -15.90 2.16
N ASP A 543 20.19 -17.08 2.77
CA ASP A 543 19.12 -18.08 2.58
C ASP A 543 17.92 -17.79 3.50
N TYR A 544 17.21 -16.70 3.19
CA TYR A 544 16.02 -16.27 3.93
C TYR A 544 14.93 -15.71 2.99
N ALA A 545 14.89 -16.14 1.73
CA ALA A 545 13.88 -15.70 0.75
C ALA A 545 12.43 -16.06 1.15
N ASP A 546 12.25 -17.08 1.98
CA ASP A 546 10.95 -17.49 2.56
C ASP A 546 10.62 -16.73 3.87
N GLY A 547 11.45 -15.77 4.26
CA GLY A 547 11.35 -15.04 5.52
C GLY A 547 12.07 -15.72 6.68
N ILE A 548 12.49 -14.91 7.65
CA ILE A 548 13.14 -15.30 8.89
C ILE A 548 12.07 -15.72 9.90
N LYS A 549 12.16 -16.95 10.38
CA LYS A 549 11.16 -17.53 11.28
C LYS A 549 11.38 -17.06 12.73
N PRO A 550 10.32 -16.64 13.44
CA PRO A 550 10.44 -16.25 14.84
C PRO A 550 10.74 -17.43 15.76
N GLN A 551 11.48 -17.16 16.84
CA GLN A 551 11.64 -18.07 17.96
C GLN A 551 10.28 -18.33 18.61
N VAL A 552 9.44 -17.30 18.73
CA VAL A 552 8.04 -17.42 19.15
C VAL A 552 7.14 -16.98 17.99
N ASN A 553 6.76 -17.94 17.16
CA ASN A 553 5.93 -17.71 15.98
C ASN A 553 4.45 -17.84 16.32
N PHE A 554 3.72 -16.74 16.20
CA PHE A 554 2.29 -16.66 16.51
C PHE A 554 1.42 -17.48 15.56
N ASP A 555 1.88 -17.71 14.32
CA ASP A 555 1.12 -18.54 13.38
C ASP A 555 1.05 -20.01 13.81
N ASP A 556 2.04 -20.50 14.58
CA ASP A 556 2.07 -21.90 15.05
C ASP A 556 0.97 -22.21 16.07
N TYR A 557 0.57 -21.21 16.87
CA TYR A 557 -0.39 -21.36 17.95
C TYR A 557 -1.85 -21.28 17.49
N TRP A 558 -2.09 -20.74 16.30
CA TRP A 558 -3.44 -20.42 15.82
C TRP A 558 -3.95 -21.33 14.68
N ASN A 559 -3.31 -22.50 14.49
CA ASN A 559 -3.63 -23.44 13.41
C ASN A 559 -5.07 -24.01 13.47
N GLU A 560 -5.73 -24.00 12.30
CA GLU A 560 -7.16 -24.30 12.07
C GLU A 560 -7.65 -25.67 12.59
N SER A 561 -6.76 -26.66 12.73
CA SER A 561 -7.11 -28.04 13.09
C SER A 561 -7.51 -28.24 14.56
N ASN A 562 -7.17 -27.31 15.46
CA ASN A 562 -7.53 -27.37 16.88
C ASN A 562 -8.81 -26.58 17.23
N ILE A 563 -9.44 -25.92 16.25
CA ILE A 563 -10.57 -25.03 16.45
C ILE A 563 -11.88 -25.80 16.18
N GLN A 564 -12.27 -26.67 17.11
CA GLN A 564 -13.58 -27.34 17.03
C GLN A 564 -14.73 -26.35 17.37
N SER A 565 -15.49 -26.01 16.33
CA SER A 565 -16.96 -25.85 16.25
C SER A 565 -17.72 -24.80 17.10
N SER A 566 -17.06 -23.86 17.80
CA SER A 566 -17.73 -22.61 18.25
C SER A 566 -16.83 -21.37 18.31
N TYR A 567 -15.53 -21.58 18.10
CA TYR A 567 -14.49 -20.56 17.97
C TYR A 567 -14.26 -20.09 16.52
N GLN A 568 -15.05 -20.60 15.56
CA GLN A 568 -15.00 -20.28 14.13
C GLN A 568 -15.51 -18.86 13.77
N THR A 569 -15.73 -18.01 14.77
CA THR A 569 -16.30 -16.65 14.62
C THR A 569 -15.35 -15.55 15.13
N TYR A 570 -14.16 -15.91 15.61
CA TYR A 570 -13.18 -14.96 16.17
C TYR A 570 -11.80 -15.12 15.55
N GLN A 571 -11.74 -15.58 14.29
CA GLN A 571 -10.51 -15.64 13.48
C GLN A 571 -10.03 -14.23 13.10
N CYS A 572 -9.62 -13.49 14.13
CA CYS A 572 -8.78 -12.33 14.02
C CYS A 572 -7.48 -12.86 13.42
N TYR A 573 -7.13 -12.43 12.21
CA TYR A 573 -5.74 -12.46 11.79
C TYR A 573 -5.00 -11.57 12.79
N VAL A 574 -4.50 -12.18 13.87
CA VAL A 574 -3.68 -11.52 14.89
C VAL A 574 -2.35 -11.26 14.23
N PHE A 575 -2.30 -10.20 13.43
CA PHE A 575 -1.10 -9.38 13.33
C PHE A 575 -0.63 -9.06 14.77
N PRO A 576 0.64 -8.76 15.02
CA PRO A 576 1.07 -8.15 16.29
C PRO A 576 0.32 -6.82 16.48
N MET A 577 -0.94 -6.87 16.89
CA MET A 577 -1.86 -5.76 16.76
C MET A 577 -1.63 -4.80 17.92
N PRO A 578 -1.53 -3.49 17.65
CA PRO A 578 -1.70 -2.52 18.71
C PRO A 578 -3.06 -2.64 19.34
N MET A 579 -3.08 -2.90 20.64
CA MET A 579 -4.27 -2.74 21.46
C MET A 579 -4.13 -1.52 22.38
N ASN A 580 -3.06 -0.75 22.28
CA ASN A 580 -2.78 0.40 23.11
C ASN A 580 -1.65 1.23 22.48
N GLU A 581 -1.29 2.33 23.14
CA GLU A 581 -0.14 3.12 22.76
C GLU A 581 1.16 2.30 22.89
N TRP A 582 2.22 2.76 22.24
CA TRP A 582 3.50 2.06 22.23
C TRP A 582 4.06 1.86 23.64
N ALA A 583 4.82 0.77 23.84
CA ALA A 583 5.48 0.44 25.10
C ALA A 583 4.54 0.22 26.31
N GLU A 584 3.22 0.15 26.12
CA GLU A 584 2.27 -0.03 27.22
C GLU A 584 1.92 -1.49 27.48
N LEU A 585 2.02 -1.89 28.75
CA LEU A 585 1.62 -3.21 29.24
C LEU A 585 0.62 -3.02 30.38
N ASN A 586 -0.68 -2.88 30.07
CA ASN A 586 -1.69 -2.72 31.11
C ASN A 586 -1.95 -4.08 31.78
N ILE A 587 -1.27 -4.32 32.89
CA ILE A 587 -1.32 -5.54 33.66
C ILE A 587 -1.88 -5.20 35.04
N GLU A 588 -2.93 -5.89 35.45
CA GLU A 588 -3.45 -5.80 36.82
C GLU A 588 -3.26 -7.12 37.54
N ILE A 589 -2.84 -7.07 38.80
CA ILE A 589 -2.70 -8.23 39.68
C ILE A 589 -3.80 -8.13 40.73
N ASN A 590 -4.72 -9.10 40.74
CA ASN A 590 -5.80 -9.14 41.73
C ASN A 590 -5.32 -9.67 43.09
N GLU A 591 -6.17 -9.53 44.11
CA GLU A 591 -5.87 -9.91 45.51
C GLU A 591 -5.48 -11.38 45.71
N ASN A 592 -5.87 -12.26 44.77
CA ASN A 592 -5.54 -13.69 44.79
C ASN A 592 -4.28 -14.03 43.97
N GLY A 593 -3.58 -13.03 43.44
CA GLY A 593 -2.39 -13.21 42.59
C GLY A 593 -2.71 -13.59 41.14
N GLY A 594 -3.97 -13.51 40.71
CA GLY A 594 -4.35 -13.69 39.30
C GLY A 594 -4.12 -12.43 38.49
N MET A 595 -3.61 -12.57 37.26
CA MET A 595 -3.29 -11.45 36.39
C MET A 595 -4.34 -11.25 35.30
N SER A 596 -4.73 -10.01 35.06
CA SER A 596 -5.44 -9.58 33.84
C SER A 596 -4.49 -8.74 32.98
N PHE A 597 -4.66 -8.82 31.67
CA PHE A 597 -3.88 -8.04 30.72
C PHE A 597 -4.78 -7.44 29.64
N SER A 598 -4.53 -6.17 29.33
CA SER A 598 -5.11 -5.51 28.16
C SER A 598 -4.01 -4.73 27.44
N GLY A 599 -3.65 -5.12 26.22
CA GLY A 599 -2.60 -4.43 25.48
C GLY A 599 -1.94 -5.28 24.42
N ASP A 600 -0.76 -4.84 24.00
CA ASP A 600 0.07 -5.52 23.03
C ASP A 600 0.67 -6.81 23.60
N PHE A 601 0.01 -7.94 23.35
CA PHE A 601 0.44 -9.23 23.85
C PHE A 601 1.81 -9.65 23.30
N ILE A 602 2.19 -9.18 22.11
CA ILE A 602 3.50 -9.52 21.54
C ILE A 602 4.60 -8.83 22.35
N LEU A 603 4.39 -7.57 22.73
CA LEU A 603 5.28 -6.88 23.65
C LEU A 603 5.37 -7.60 25.00
N LEU A 604 4.24 -8.04 25.56
CA LEU A 604 4.23 -8.78 26.83
C LEU A 604 5.03 -10.08 26.74
N GLU A 605 4.81 -10.84 25.66
CA GLU A 605 5.53 -12.08 25.39
C GLU A 605 7.04 -11.81 25.28
N THR A 606 7.45 -10.77 24.55
CA THR A 606 8.86 -10.38 24.43
C THR A 606 9.47 -10.03 25.79
N VAL A 607 8.81 -9.17 26.58
CA VAL A 607 9.28 -8.79 27.93
C VAL A 607 9.41 -10.00 28.85
N SER A 608 8.42 -10.90 28.85
CA SER A 608 8.47 -12.13 29.65
C SER A 608 9.63 -13.04 29.25
N ASN A 609 9.94 -13.13 27.96
CA ASN A 609 11.09 -13.92 27.49
C ASN A 609 12.42 -13.28 27.90
N ILE A 610 12.57 -11.97 27.81
CA ILE A 610 13.77 -11.25 28.31
C ILE A 610 13.94 -11.45 29.80
N GLY A 611 12.87 -11.20 30.58
CA GLY A 611 12.95 -11.18 32.04
C GLY A 611 13.06 -12.57 32.69
N ARG A 612 12.60 -13.64 32.04
CA ARG A 612 12.50 -14.99 32.64
C ARG A 612 13.10 -16.12 31.80
N GLY A 613 13.43 -15.87 30.54
CA GLY A 613 13.80 -16.91 29.58
C GLY A 613 12.67 -17.91 29.28
N LYS A 614 11.40 -17.54 29.51
CA LYS A 614 10.24 -18.43 29.30
C LYS A 614 9.16 -17.75 28.47
N SER A 615 8.77 -18.43 27.40
CA SER A 615 7.60 -18.10 26.59
C SER A 615 6.31 -18.48 27.30
N MET A 616 5.34 -17.56 27.34
CA MET A 616 4.01 -17.84 27.88
C MET A 616 3.19 -18.74 26.93
N LEU A 617 3.50 -18.70 25.64
CA LEU A 617 2.84 -19.52 24.62
C LEU A 617 3.39 -20.95 24.54
N LYS A 618 4.70 -21.17 24.67
CA LYS A 618 5.30 -22.53 24.65
C LYS A 618 5.02 -23.35 25.90
N ASN A 619 4.86 -22.70 27.05
CA ASN A 619 4.72 -23.37 28.34
C ASN A 619 3.37 -23.04 28.98
N SER A 620 2.40 -23.95 28.83
CA SER A 620 1.09 -23.82 29.49
C SER A 620 1.20 -23.69 31.01
N SER A 621 2.24 -24.26 31.62
CA SER A 621 2.54 -24.06 33.05
C SER A 621 2.96 -22.63 33.34
N ALA A 622 3.74 -21.96 32.48
CA ALA A 622 4.19 -20.58 32.68
C ALA A 622 3.02 -19.58 32.61
N ALA A 623 2.09 -19.74 31.67
CA ALA A 623 0.85 -18.95 31.64
C ALA A 623 -0.02 -19.21 32.88
N SER A 624 -0.13 -20.46 33.32
CA SER A 624 -0.90 -20.80 34.53
C SER A 624 -0.22 -20.36 35.85
N GLU A 625 1.12 -20.35 35.90
CA GLU A 625 1.95 -19.83 37.01
C GLU A 625 1.78 -18.30 37.15
N LEU A 626 1.45 -17.63 36.05
CA LEU A 626 1.09 -16.21 36.00
C LEU A 626 -0.40 -15.95 36.30
N GLY A 627 -1.20 -16.99 36.53
CA GLY A 627 -2.65 -16.85 36.70
C GLY A 627 -3.40 -16.40 35.43
N PHE A 628 -2.75 -16.37 34.26
CA PHE A 628 -3.40 -16.06 32.99
C PHE A 628 -4.32 -17.20 32.59
N LYS A 629 -5.63 -16.94 32.49
CA LYS A 629 -6.55 -17.85 31.82
C LYS A 629 -6.53 -17.58 30.31
N PRO A 630 -6.20 -18.56 29.46
CA PRO A 630 -6.18 -18.38 28.00
C PRO A 630 -7.51 -17.87 27.42
N THR A 631 -8.62 -18.11 28.12
CA THR A 631 -9.96 -17.68 27.72
C THR A 631 -10.26 -16.21 28.02
N GLU A 632 -9.45 -15.51 28.82
CA GLU A 632 -9.65 -14.08 29.18
C GLU A 632 -8.80 -13.13 28.32
N MET A 633 -7.78 -13.64 27.60
CA MET A 633 -6.83 -12.82 26.81
C MET A 633 -7.40 -12.13 25.57
N MET A 634 -8.63 -12.46 25.15
CA MET A 634 -9.23 -11.92 23.90
C MET A 634 -10.66 -11.41 24.05
N THR A 635 -11.26 -11.50 25.24
CA THR A 635 -12.68 -11.22 25.41
C THR A 635 -13.02 -9.73 25.44
N THR A 636 -12.05 -8.83 25.62
CA THR A 636 -12.38 -7.46 26.04
C THR A 636 -12.62 -6.44 24.92
N ARG A 637 -12.13 -6.60 23.68
CA ARG A 637 -12.36 -5.58 22.62
C ARG A 637 -13.27 -5.98 21.46
N ALA A 638 -13.53 -7.27 21.30
CA ALA A 638 -14.35 -7.77 20.19
C ALA A 638 -15.70 -8.33 20.63
N ALA A 639 -15.78 -8.82 21.86
CA ALA A 639 -17.02 -9.36 22.40
C ALA A 639 -17.96 -8.26 22.92
N GLU A 640 -17.46 -7.07 23.25
CA GLU A 640 -18.24 -5.95 23.79
C GLU A 640 -18.81 -4.99 22.72
N ALA A 641 -18.26 -4.98 21.50
CA ALA A 641 -18.93 -4.39 20.32
C ALA A 641 -20.34 -4.99 20.08
N LYS A 642 -20.69 -6.06 20.80
CA LYS A 642 -22.00 -6.69 20.88
C LYS A 642 -23.01 -5.94 21.76
N MET A 643 -22.63 -4.91 22.53
CA MET A 643 -23.54 -4.23 23.48
C MET A 643 -24.11 -2.87 23.03
N VAL A 644 -23.72 -2.32 21.87
CA VAL A 644 -24.37 -1.11 21.32
C VAL A 644 -25.48 -1.45 20.29
N TYR A 645 -25.72 -2.74 20.05
CA TYR A 645 -26.76 -3.23 19.14
C TYR A 645 -27.93 -3.90 19.85
N ASP A 646 -28.27 -3.47 21.07
CA ASP A 646 -29.51 -3.94 21.68
C ASP A 646 -30.73 -3.26 21.01
N ALA A 647 -31.55 -4.14 20.45
CA ALA A 647 -32.72 -3.89 19.64
C ALA A 647 -33.69 -2.85 20.22
N ASN A 648 -34.06 -1.86 19.39
CA ASN A 648 -35.41 -1.27 19.25
C ASN A 648 -35.47 0.24 18.90
N ILE A 649 -34.51 0.78 18.13
CA ILE A 649 -34.75 2.04 17.42
C ILE A 649 -34.37 1.87 15.96
N ILE A 650 -35.33 1.36 15.18
CA ILE A 650 -35.42 1.69 13.76
C ILE A 650 -35.86 3.15 13.70
N PRO A 651 -35.09 4.10 13.14
CA PRO A 651 -35.68 5.35 12.70
C PRO A 651 -36.44 5.01 11.42
N GLN A 652 -37.76 4.88 11.57
CA GLN A 652 -38.68 4.96 10.44
C GLN A 652 -38.35 6.24 9.65
N ASN A 653 -38.30 6.11 8.33
CA ASN A 653 -38.20 7.20 7.35
C ASN A 653 -38.84 8.49 7.87
N ARG A 654 -38.04 9.48 8.27
CA ARG A 654 -38.51 10.86 8.46
C ARG A 654 -38.11 11.69 7.26
N ALA A 655 -39.04 12.50 6.77
CA ALA A 655 -38.77 13.51 5.76
C ALA A 655 -37.83 14.58 6.33
N TYR A 656 -36.94 15.08 5.47
CA TYR A 656 -35.96 16.12 5.79
C TYR A 656 -36.66 17.38 6.33
N GLY A 657 -36.34 17.78 7.57
CA GLY A 657 -36.88 19.00 8.22
C GLY A 657 -37.89 18.78 9.35
N ALA A 658 -38.23 17.55 9.74
CA ALA A 658 -39.14 17.32 10.86
C ALA A 658 -38.44 17.48 12.23
N THR A 659 -38.98 18.36 13.09
CA THR A 659 -38.51 18.55 14.47
C THR A 659 -38.98 17.43 15.41
N LEU A 660 -38.20 17.16 16.46
CA LEU A 660 -38.53 16.18 17.50
C LEU A 660 -39.86 16.49 18.19
N THR A 661 -40.66 15.46 18.43
CA THR A 661 -41.88 15.56 19.22
C THR A 661 -41.55 15.83 20.69
N GLU A 662 -42.49 16.38 21.45
CA GLU A 662 -42.25 16.71 22.86
C GLU A 662 -41.93 15.47 23.71
N ALA A 663 -42.58 14.33 23.41
CA ALA A 663 -42.29 13.05 24.05
C ALA A 663 -40.86 12.54 23.78
N GLU A 664 -40.31 12.80 22.60
CA GLU A 664 -38.91 12.45 22.26
C GLU A 664 -37.91 13.39 22.95
N ARG A 665 -38.27 14.67 23.11
CA ARG A 665 -37.46 15.62 23.88
C ARG A 665 -37.47 15.30 25.37
N GLU A 666 -38.58 14.81 25.90
CA GLU A 666 -38.66 14.34 27.30
C GLU A 666 -37.86 13.05 27.52
N ALA A 667 -37.91 12.09 26.60
CA ALA A 667 -37.09 10.87 26.68
C ALA A 667 -35.57 11.16 26.60
N LEU A 668 -35.16 12.13 25.78
CA LEU A 668 -33.75 12.57 25.71
C LEU A 668 -33.30 13.35 26.96
N ARG A 669 -34.21 14.03 27.65
CA ARG A 669 -33.92 14.70 28.93
C ARG A 669 -33.78 13.68 30.06
N ALA A 670 -34.59 12.62 30.06
CA ALA A 670 -34.53 11.55 31.06
C ALA A 670 -33.25 10.70 30.98
N ASN A 671 -32.61 10.61 29.79
CA ASN A 671 -31.31 9.92 29.61
C ASN A 671 -30.07 10.78 29.93
N ARG A 672 -30.26 11.99 30.46
CA ARG A 672 -29.17 12.90 30.85
C ARG A 672 -29.00 13.06 32.37
N GLU A 673 -29.83 12.38 33.17
CA GLU A 673 -29.61 12.11 34.60
C GLU A 673 -29.11 10.67 34.75
#